data_AF-A0A1G7RLT2-F1
#
_entry.id   AF-A0A1G7RLT2-F1
#
_cell.length_a   1.000
_cell.length_b   1.000
_cell.length_c   1.000
_cell.angle_alpha   90.00
_cell.angle_beta   90.00
_cell.angle_gamma   90.00
#
_symmetry.space_group_name_H-M   'P 1'
#
loop_
_entity.id
_entity.type
_entity.pdbx_description
1 polymer ?
#
loop_
_entity_poly.entity_id
_entity_poly.type
_entity_poly.pdbx_seq_one_letter_code
_entity_poly.pdbx_strand_id
1 'polypeptide(L)'
;MLKLNQTISCLAMTALSLSPLALKAQLSSNPDKFLGNITTRYQMDAGGGVPVYYKLWNQVTPENESKWGSVEGTRNSYNWGCDNAFNYAKSHNFTYKFHALVWGAQYPDRWFNSNLSVTERFIAIENWFNQVKKKYNHLPMIDVVNEAIDGHQAGNPLMKESLGGGGKTGYDWLIKAFEMAGERFPNSILIYNDFNTFQWNTDQYITLVQAIRDGGAPIDAYGCQSHDLTDCKVENFKSSETKIQNALKMPMYSTEYDIGTADDNLQLQRYKEQIPYMWEKPYCAGITLWGYVYGATWTTDGNSGLYKNGVERPAMTWLKEYMASDKAKSAKSPFPGMKKRVGVYIKAKDFKMAKGDTQSIKVRTIITDDAKADIAIDSVKLYDGTTLIAKMTEEPYIAEYTGKTAGTRTLKAVVYTNDEKTYERTSRITVQSSTIKREPYHGEPVSLPGVINAAEFDKGASGVTYSNAPFNYSTRASNSATKTDGWMEYTVDVKETGIYQFDAEVAAVKTGGAFHISEYGLDDLTFYTSIIEVPATGATDNFQQLHGVFRKELTAGRHTLCLNTDKAGFYIRNISITPYAEDKTMTCTVTRTPTTVQVGEKTTIKVTASSKTSTIAQVNVYANGLLIGTLTEAPYTLEYVPTVYGKQQITAIAIDADGKSKTSTAQVLTVNPKREPYASGISIPGTLQAENFDVGGEGYSYHDTSTANEGDANFRTNDGVDVVKGNNGKAIGYTEADEWMEYTVNVKETGKYTCEAVVSSGVTGSKFIIQRVLGSSKTLLATINVPQTANNDWGTYKSVTQDISTTLSAGEHVLRITIKGKQCNIDKLIFTLKQSTGIHDIEADGQSAPIYNLRGQKVSEGYKGFVIRNGRKVLKR
;
A
#
# COMPACT_ATOMS: atom_id res chain seq x y z
N MET A 1 -50.11 22.18 -38.88
CA MET A 1 -50.82 22.49 -37.62
C MET A 1 -49.83 22.24 -36.49
N LEU A 2 -49.41 23.14 -35.61
CA LEU A 2 -49.64 24.56 -35.35
C LEU A 2 -48.26 25.10 -34.91
N LYS A 3 -47.86 26.27 -35.42
CA LYS A 3 -46.69 27.03 -34.94
C LYS A 3 -47.09 27.74 -33.63
N LEU A 4 -46.21 27.77 -32.64
CA LEU A 4 -46.28 28.75 -31.55
C LEU A 4 -44.94 29.49 -31.45
N ASN A 5 -44.99 30.76 -31.85
CA ASN A 5 -43.97 31.77 -31.59
C ASN A 5 -44.05 32.19 -30.12
N GLN A 6 -42.93 32.22 -29.41
CA GLN A 6 -42.73 33.17 -28.31
C GLN A 6 -41.34 33.81 -28.41
N THR A 7 -41.41 35.06 -28.84
CA THR A 7 -40.56 36.22 -28.63
C THR A 7 -39.55 36.10 -27.47
N ILE A 8 -38.25 36.16 -27.79
CA ILE A 8 -37.19 36.42 -26.81
C ILE A 8 -37.02 37.93 -26.69
N SER A 9 -37.36 38.47 -25.53
CA SER A 9 -37.11 39.85 -25.14
C SER A 9 -35.60 40.11 -25.04
N CYS A 10 -35.11 41.09 -25.79
CA CYS A 10 -33.80 41.70 -25.60
C CYS A 10 -33.73 42.38 -24.22
N LEU A 11 -33.11 41.72 -23.24
CA LEU A 11 -32.50 42.44 -22.12
C LEU A 11 -31.10 42.86 -22.56
N ALA A 12 -30.92 44.17 -22.71
CA ALA A 12 -29.62 44.81 -22.75
C ALA A 12 -28.88 44.51 -21.43
N MET A 13 -28.03 43.49 -21.43
CA MET A 13 -26.97 43.38 -20.43
C MET A 13 -25.93 44.44 -20.77
N THR A 14 -25.95 45.50 -19.98
CA THR A 14 -24.84 46.44 -19.80
C THR A 14 -23.52 45.68 -19.81
N ALA A 15 -22.68 45.99 -20.79
CA ALA A 15 -21.29 45.58 -20.82
C ALA A 15 -20.61 46.10 -19.54
N LEU A 16 -20.53 45.24 -18.52
CA LEU A 16 -19.52 45.39 -17.48
C LEU A 16 -18.19 45.31 -18.20
N SER A 17 -17.51 46.46 -18.27
CA SER A 17 -16.12 46.55 -18.62
C SER A 17 -15.35 45.51 -17.80
N LEU A 18 -14.97 44.40 -18.45
CA LEU A 18 -13.91 43.54 -17.98
C LEU A 18 -12.67 44.42 -17.87
N SER A 19 -12.43 44.91 -16.66
CA SER A 19 -11.11 45.38 -16.27
C SER A 19 -10.14 44.29 -16.74
N PRO A 20 -9.11 44.59 -17.56
CA PRO A 20 -8.10 43.59 -17.82
C PRO A 20 -7.57 43.20 -16.44
N LEU A 21 -7.73 41.92 -16.05
CA LEU A 21 -6.93 41.41 -14.94
C LEU A 21 -5.50 41.73 -15.34
N ALA A 22 -4.89 42.69 -14.66
CA ALA A 22 -3.51 43.03 -14.89
C ALA A 22 -2.71 41.75 -14.63
N LEU A 23 -2.22 41.10 -15.69
CA LEU A 23 -1.20 40.07 -15.61
C LEU A 23 0.00 40.71 -14.90
N LYS A 24 0.07 40.55 -13.58
CA LYS A 24 1.26 40.88 -12.79
C LYS A 24 2.12 39.63 -12.79
N ALA A 25 3.29 39.75 -13.40
CA ALA A 25 4.13 38.66 -13.87
C ALA A 25 4.58 37.70 -12.75
N GLN A 26 4.34 36.40 -12.98
CA GLN A 26 5.09 35.30 -12.36
C GLN A 26 6.57 35.39 -12.78
N LEU A 27 7.47 34.70 -12.07
CA LEU A 27 8.91 34.69 -12.43
C LEU A 27 9.10 34.20 -13.87
N SER A 28 8.54 33.05 -14.19
CA SER A 28 8.50 32.56 -15.56
C SER A 28 7.35 33.23 -16.31
N SER A 29 7.69 33.90 -17.41
CA SER A 29 6.71 34.33 -18.42
C SER A 29 6.70 33.41 -19.65
N ASN A 30 7.35 32.24 -19.57
CA ASN A 30 7.34 31.26 -20.65
C ASN A 30 5.94 30.60 -20.71
N PRO A 31 5.24 30.63 -21.85
CA PRO A 31 3.88 30.09 -21.96
C PRO A 31 3.85 28.54 -21.94
N ASP A 32 4.98 27.89 -22.22
CA ASP A 32 5.07 26.45 -22.45
C ASP A 32 5.80 25.70 -21.33
N LYS A 33 6.40 26.42 -20.37
CA LYS A 33 7.13 25.86 -19.22
C LYS A 33 6.72 26.51 -17.91
N PHE A 34 6.77 25.71 -16.84
CA PHE A 34 6.63 26.24 -15.49
C PHE A 34 7.95 26.26 -14.72
N LEU A 35 8.09 27.29 -13.89
CA LEU A 35 8.93 27.33 -12.71
C LEU A 35 8.00 27.32 -11.49
N GLY A 36 7.90 26.17 -10.85
CA GLY A 36 6.96 25.88 -9.79
C GLY A 36 7.60 25.73 -8.43
N ASN A 37 6.75 25.52 -7.41
CA ASN A 37 7.19 25.30 -6.05
C ASN A 37 6.22 24.42 -5.26
N ILE A 38 6.55 24.10 -4.03
CA ILE A 38 5.64 23.44 -3.09
C ILE A 38 4.86 24.41 -2.22
N THR A 39 3.81 23.91 -1.57
CA THR A 39 3.22 24.56 -0.38
C THR A 39 4.27 24.70 0.73
N THR A 40 4.05 25.62 1.67
CA THR A 40 4.92 25.79 2.84
C THR A 40 4.10 25.57 4.10
N ARG A 41 4.35 24.47 4.82
CA ARG A 41 3.61 24.11 6.05
C ARG A 41 2.09 24.18 5.86
N TYR A 42 1.58 23.52 4.82
CA TYR A 42 0.14 23.45 4.50
C TYR A 42 -0.48 24.76 3.98
N GLN A 43 0.33 25.79 3.71
CA GLN A 43 -0.12 27.09 3.23
C GLN A 43 0.47 27.43 1.85
N MET A 44 -0.29 28.19 1.06
CA MET A 44 0.19 28.73 -0.21
C MET A 44 1.14 29.91 0.01
N ASP A 45 0.68 30.91 0.77
CA ASP A 45 1.47 32.09 1.10
C ASP A 45 2.24 31.84 2.41
N ALA A 46 3.58 31.84 2.33
CA ALA A 46 4.42 31.55 3.50
C ALA A 46 4.44 32.67 4.56
N GLY A 47 4.05 33.89 4.20
CA GLY A 47 4.13 35.06 5.09
C GLY A 47 5.57 35.49 5.39
N GLY A 48 5.78 36.21 6.50
CA GLY A 48 7.13 36.50 7.01
C GLY A 48 8.03 37.37 6.10
N GLY A 49 7.43 38.23 5.29
CA GLY A 49 8.15 39.09 4.33
C GLY A 49 8.39 38.47 2.95
N VAL A 50 8.00 37.20 2.75
CA VAL A 50 8.08 36.54 1.45
C VAL A 50 6.90 37.00 0.55
N PRO A 51 7.13 37.26 -0.75
CA PRO A 51 6.04 37.60 -1.67
C PRO A 51 4.96 36.51 -1.74
N VAL A 52 3.71 36.93 -1.96
CA VAL A 52 2.59 36.01 -2.20
C VAL A 52 2.87 35.08 -3.39
N TYR A 53 2.42 33.83 -3.28
CA TYR A 53 2.85 32.70 -4.09
C TYR A 53 2.67 32.95 -5.60
N TYR A 54 1.49 33.42 -6.02
CA TYR A 54 1.18 33.64 -7.44
C TYR A 54 2.05 34.69 -8.14
N LYS A 55 2.76 35.55 -7.39
CA LYS A 55 3.71 36.52 -7.98
C LYS A 55 5.04 35.89 -8.32
N LEU A 56 5.34 34.73 -7.74
CA LEU A 56 6.61 34.04 -7.94
C LEU A 56 6.44 32.84 -8.88
N TRP A 57 5.47 31.99 -8.60
CA TRP A 57 5.42 30.65 -9.17
C TRP A 57 4.22 30.46 -10.10
N ASN A 58 4.41 29.62 -11.12
CA ASN A 58 3.37 29.26 -12.10
C ASN A 58 3.09 27.75 -12.16
N GLN A 59 3.40 27.03 -11.08
CA GLN A 59 2.96 25.67 -10.81
C GLN A 59 3.05 25.40 -9.31
N VAL A 60 2.13 24.59 -8.76
CA VAL A 60 2.18 24.10 -7.37
C VAL A 60 2.10 22.59 -7.27
N THR A 61 2.95 22.03 -6.39
CA THR A 61 2.86 20.66 -5.88
C THR A 61 2.58 20.72 -4.38
N PRO A 62 1.57 20.05 -3.80
CA PRO A 62 1.46 19.95 -2.35
C PRO A 62 2.65 19.16 -1.78
N GLU A 63 3.34 19.70 -0.77
CA GLU A 63 4.49 19.03 -0.13
C GLU A 63 4.09 17.70 0.51
N ASN A 64 2.92 17.66 1.16
CA ASN A 64 2.44 16.50 1.90
C ASN A 64 0.95 16.19 1.71
N GLU A 65 0.17 17.15 1.27
CA GLU A 65 -1.29 17.19 1.45
C GLU A 65 -2.04 16.26 0.48
N SER A 66 -1.41 15.88 -0.63
CA SER A 66 -1.95 14.94 -1.61
C SER A 66 -1.43 13.51 -1.46
N LYS A 67 -0.53 13.25 -0.51
CA LYS A 67 -0.03 11.90 -0.23
C LYS A 67 -1.15 11.03 0.35
N TRP A 68 -1.16 9.74 0.03
CA TRP A 68 -2.27 8.86 0.38
C TRP A 68 -2.52 8.82 1.89
N GLY A 69 -1.48 8.69 2.73
CA GLY A 69 -1.62 8.69 4.18
C GLY A 69 -2.12 10.02 4.76
N SER A 70 -1.83 11.15 4.12
CA SER A 70 -2.37 12.46 4.53
C SER A 70 -3.87 12.56 4.23
N VAL A 71 -4.30 12.02 3.10
CA VAL A 71 -5.70 12.08 2.67
C VAL A 71 -6.54 11.01 3.35
N GLU A 72 -6.06 9.77 3.46
CA GLU A 72 -6.82 8.62 3.98
C GLU A 72 -6.09 7.93 5.14
N GLY A 73 -5.57 8.70 6.09
CA GLY A 73 -4.91 8.14 7.29
C GLY A 73 -5.83 7.21 8.11
N THR A 74 -7.15 7.39 8.00
CA THR A 74 -8.16 6.45 8.50
C THR A 74 -8.97 5.89 7.33
N ARG A 75 -9.03 4.57 7.19
CA ARG A 75 -9.68 3.89 6.05
C ARG A 75 -11.11 4.39 5.83
N ASN A 76 -11.42 4.78 4.59
CA ASN A 76 -12.69 5.37 4.16
C ASN A 76 -13.06 6.74 4.77
N SER A 77 -12.11 7.45 5.39
CA SER A 77 -12.28 8.82 5.86
C SER A 77 -11.26 9.73 5.19
N TYR A 78 -11.74 10.66 4.36
CA TYR A 78 -10.89 11.44 3.46
C TYR A 78 -10.73 12.90 3.93
N ASN A 79 -9.48 13.33 4.13
CA ASN A 79 -9.08 14.71 4.41
C ASN A 79 -8.39 15.32 3.17
N TRP A 80 -9.13 16.10 2.39
CA TRP A 80 -8.62 16.72 1.15
C TRP A 80 -7.90 18.04 1.40
N GLY A 81 -6.91 18.06 2.31
CA GLY A 81 -6.12 19.27 2.60
C GLY A 81 -5.47 19.89 1.34
N CYS A 82 -5.17 19.06 0.33
CA CYS A 82 -4.65 19.49 -0.96
C CYS A 82 -5.62 20.35 -1.80
N ASP A 83 -6.90 20.47 -1.42
CA ASP A 83 -7.85 21.38 -2.05
C ASP A 83 -7.41 22.83 -1.98
N ASN A 84 -6.67 23.23 -0.93
CA ASN A 84 -6.14 24.57 -0.81
C ASN A 84 -5.24 24.91 -2.01
N ALA A 85 -4.25 24.06 -2.28
CA ALA A 85 -3.33 24.22 -3.40
C ALA A 85 -4.03 24.06 -4.76
N PHE A 86 -4.91 23.07 -4.89
CA PHE A 86 -5.66 22.85 -6.14
C PHE A 86 -6.53 24.06 -6.53
N ASN A 87 -7.31 24.60 -5.58
CA ASN A 87 -8.19 25.74 -5.85
C ASN A 87 -7.40 27.04 -6.04
N TYR A 88 -6.28 27.21 -5.34
CA TYR A 88 -5.39 28.34 -5.54
C TYR A 88 -4.80 28.31 -6.96
N ALA A 89 -4.30 27.16 -7.41
CA ALA A 89 -3.77 26.99 -8.76
C ALA A 89 -4.82 27.29 -9.84
N LYS A 90 -6.03 26.74 -9.65
CA LYS A 90 -7.16 26.98 -10.55
C LYS A 90 -7.55 28.45 -10.63
N SER A 91 -7.64 29.16 -9.49
CA SER A 91 -8.03 30.58 -9.45
C SER A 91 -7.00 31.53 -10.06
N HIS A 92 -5.72 31.13 -10.09
CA HIS A 92 -4.63 31.92 -10.65
C HIS A 92 -4.13 31.40 -12.01
N ASN A 93 -4.83 30.43 -12.60
CA ASN A 93 -4.51 29.83 -13.90
C ASN A 93 -3.07 29.32 -14.01
N PHE A 94 -2.60 28.60 -12.99
CA PHE A 94 -1.32 27.92 -13.02
C PHE A 94 -1.45 26.42 -12.77
N THR A 95 -0.43 25.66 -13.13
CA THR A 95 -0.52 24.19 -13.18
C THR A 95 -0.50 23.58 -11.78
N TYR A 96 -1.36 22.59 -11.54
CA TYR A 96 -1.36 21.78 -10.30
C TYR A 96 -0.79 20.40 -10.61
N LYS A 97 0.16 19.93 -9.80
CA LYS A 97 0.68 18.56 -9.84
C LYS A 97 0.20 17.79 -8.61
N PHE A 98 -0.50 16.68 -8.83
CA PHE A 98 -0.89 15.77 -7.75
C PHE A 98 0.29 14.86 -7.40
N HIS A 99 0.74 14.90 -6.14
CA HIS A 99 1.89 14.15 -5.65
C HIS A 99 1.53 13.40 -4.36
N ALA A 100 1.40 12.07 -4.35
CA ALA A 100 1.48 11.13 -5.45
C ALA A 100 0.40 10.03 -5.29
N LEU A 101 0.10 9.27 -6.35
CA LEU A 101 -0.91 8.20 -6.27
C LEU A 101 -0.37 6.94 -5.57
N VAL A 102 0.82 6.49 -5.94
CA VAL A 102 1.49 5.32 -5.34
C VAL A 102 2.86 5.73 -4.82
N TRP A 103 3.09 5.55 -3.52
CA TRP A 103 4.38 5.78 -2.89
C TRP A 103 4.55 4.84 -1.70
N GLY A 104 5.75 4.24 -1.58
CA GLY A 104 6.11 3.38 -0.46
C GLY A 104 6.37 4.13 0.85
N ALA A 105 6.24 5.46 0.87
CA ALA A 105 6.27 6.30 2.08
C ALA A 105 4.97 7.11 2.19
N GLN A 106 4.65 7.53 3.42
CA GLN A 106 3.46 8.34 3.73
C GLN A 106 2.16 7.85 3.06
N TYR A 107 2.04 6.54 2.88
CA TYR A 107 0.79 5.83 2.60
C TYR A 107 0.17 5.43 3.96
N PRO A 108 -1.08 4.96 4.00
CA PRO A 108 -1.76 4.69 5.26
C PRO A 108 -1.33 3.34 5.88
N ASP A 109 -0.05 3.23 6.21
CA ASP A 109 0.65 2.05 6.73
C ASP A 109 -0.07 1.37 7.91
N ARG A 110 -0.63 2.13 8.84
CA ARG A 110 -1.33 1.63 10.04
C ARG A 110 -2.46 0.65 9.71
N TRP A 111 -3.24 0.91 8.66
CA TRP A 111 -4.32 0.01 8.25
C TRP A 111 -3.99 -0.78 6.98
N PHE A 112 -3.02 -0.33 6.19
CA PHE A 112 -2.62 -1.01 4.95
C PHE A 112 -1.72 -2.23 5.22
N ASN A 113 -0.78 -2.16 6.17
CA ASN A 113 0.22 -3.20 6.39
C ASN A 113 -0.27 -4.35 7.27
N SER A 114 -0.96 -4.01 8.36
CA SER A 114 -1.26 -4.94 9.46
C SER A 114 -2.62 -5.63 9.33
N ASN A 115 -3.50 -5.13 8.45
CA ASN A 115 -4.92 -5.49 8.47
C ASN A 115 -5.47 -5.99 7.12
N LEU A 116 -4.63 -6.13 6.09
CA LEU A 116 -5.10 -6.48 4.73
C LEU A 116 -4.26 -7.59 4.10
N SER A 117 -4.95 -8.57 3.52
CA SER A 117 -4.41 -9.51 2.54
C SER A 117 -3.97 -8.78 1.26
N VAL A 118 -3.19 -9.46 0.41
CA VAL A 118 -2.75 -8.90 -0.88
C VAL A 118 -3.95 -8.45 -1.74
N THR A 119 -5.00 -9.27 -1.81
CA THR A 119 -6.23 -8.93 -2.55
C THR A 119 -6.91 -7.67 -1.97
N GLU A 120 -7.00 -7.56 -0.64
CA GLU A 120 -7.60 -6.39 -0.01
C GLU A 120 -6.78 -5.11 -0.21
N ARG A 121 -5.45 -5.23 -0.27
CA ARG A 121 -4.57 -4.11 -0.61
C ARG A 121 -4.73 -3.66 -2.07
N PHE A 122 -4.85 -4.58 -3.03
CA PHE A 122 -5.18 -4.23 -4.41
C PHE A 122 -6.49 -3.44 -4.48
N ILE A 123 -7.56 -3.93 -3.82
CA ILE A 123 -8.85 -3.24 -3.77
C ILE A 123 -8.73 -1.86 -3.10
N ALA A 124 -7.90 -1.74 -2.05
CA ALA A 124 -7.65 -0.46 -1.39
C ALA A 124 -6.94 0.54 -2.33
N ILE A 125 -5.93 0.10 -3.09
CA ILE A 125 -5.23 0.93 -4.09
C ILE A 125 -6.21 1.34 -5.20
N GLU A 126 -7.01 0.42 -5.72
CA GLU A 126 -8.02 0.74 -6.74
C GLU A 126 -9.06 1.74 -6.23
N ASN A 127 -9.58 1.53 -5.01
CA ASN A 127 -10.50 2.47 -4.39
C ASN A 127 -9.84 3.84 -4.20
N TRP A 128 -8.59 3.91 -3.73
CA TRP A 128 -7.85 5.16 -3.62
C TRP A 128 -7.82 5.93 -4.95
N PHE A 129 -7.44 5.27 -6.04
CA PHE A 129 -7.45 5.87 -7.38
C PHE A 129 -8.86 6.35 -7.78
N ASN A 130 -9.90 5.57 -7.48
CA ASN A 130 -11.29 5.94 -7.75
C ASN A 130 -11.74 7.16 -6.93
N GLN A 131 -11.33 7.28 -5.66
CA GLN A 131 -11.67 8.43 -4.82
C GLN A 131 -10.95 9.70 -5.28
N VAL A 132 -9.67 9.61 -5.67
CA VAL A 132 -8.96 10.75 -6.28
C VAL A 132 -9.67 11.19 -7.56
N LYS A 133 -10.07 10.26 -8.43
CA LYS A 133 -10.83 10.60 -9.66
C LYS A 133 -12.20 11.22 -9.35
N LYS A 134 -12.91 10.67 -8.37
CA LYS A 134 -14.20 11.20 -7.92
C LYS A 134 -14.06 12.62 -7.37
N LYS A 135 -12.98 12.90 -6.63
CA LYS A 135 -12.68 14.21 -6.08
C LYS A 135 -12.25 15.20 -7.15
N TYR A 136 -11.30 14.80 -8.00
CA TYR A 136 -10.73 15.60 -9.06
C TYR A 136 -11.09 14.99 -10.41
N ASN A 137 -12.19 15.45 -11.00
CA ASN A 137 -12.61 14.98 -12.32
C ASN A 137 -11.52 15.20 -13.39
N HIS A 138 -10.68 16.22 -13.20
CA HIS A 138 -9.50 16.49 -14.00
C HIS A 138 -8.33 16.94 -13.12
N LEU A 139 -7.16 16.37 -13.38
CA LEU A 139 -5.86 16.80 -12.85
C LEU A 139 -4.94 17.12 -14.03
N PRO A 140 -4.17 18.23 -14.04
CA PRO A 140 -3.25 18.51 -15.13
C PRO A 140 -2.07 17.52 -15.18
N MET A 141 -1.49 17.22 -14.01
CA MET A 141 -0.29 16.41 -13.87
C MET A 141 -0.37 15.52 -12.63
N ILE A 142 0.19 14.32 -12.72
CA ILE A 142 0.16 13.31 -11.64
C ILE A 142 1.51 12.60 -11.57
N ASP A 143 2.14 12.62 -10.41
CA ASP A 143 3.17 11.62 -10.07
C ASP A 143 2.43 10.31 -9.74
N VAL A 144 2.39 9.39 -10.72
CA VAL A 144 1.61 8.15 -10.61
C VAL A 144 2.27 7.19 -9.63
N VAL A 145 3.58 7.01 -9.80
CA VAL A 145 4.40 6.24 -8.86
C VAL A 145 5.61 7.08 -8.48
N ASN A 146 5.87 7.14 -7.17
CA ASN A 146 7.01 7.81 -6.59
C ASN A 146 7.98 6.77 -6.00
N GLU A 147 9.27 6.94 -6.26
CA GLU A 147 10.40 6.29 -5.58
C GLU A 147 10.37 4.76 -5.55
N ALA A 148 10.08 4.16 -6.70
CA ALA A 148 9.91 2.70 -6.83
C ALA A 148 11.21 1.93 -7.06
N ILE A 149 12.35 2.61 -7.15
CA ILE A 149 13.67 1.96 -7.21
C ILE A 149 13.87 1.09 -5.96
N ASP A 150 14.45 -0.10 -6.16
CA ASP A 150 14.67 -1.03 -5.06
C ASP A 150 15.55 -0.39 -3.97
N GLY A 151 15.08 -0.44 -2.73
CA GLY A 151 15.77 0.13 -1.57
C GLY A 151 15.44 1.59 -1.27
N HIS A 152 14.65 2.28 -2.10
CA HIS A 152 14.24 3.66 -1.82
C HIS A 152 13.18 3.75 -0.74
N GLN A 153 12.04 3.07 -0.91
CA GLN A 153 10.94 3.13 0.07
C GLN A 153 10.48 1.77 0.57
N ALA A 154 10.38 1.65 1.90
CA ALA A 154 10.10 0.40 2.60
C ALA A 154 8.70 -0.18 2.32
N GLY A 155 7.72 0.65 1.94
CA GLY A 155 6.38 0.21 1.57
C GLY A 155 6.24 -0.32 0.14
N ASN A 156 7.22 -0.07 -0.75
CA ASN A 156 7.13 -0.51 -2.15
C ASN A 156 6.98 -2.02 -2.33
N PRO A 157 7.64 -2.90 -1.55
CA PRO A 157 7.43 -4.34 -1.66
C PRO A 157 5.96 -4.74 -1.52
N LEU A 158 5.19 -4.08 -0.64
CA LEU A 158 3.77 -4.36 -0.47
C LEU A 158 2.93 -3.86 -1.65
N MET A 159 3.26 -2.69 -2.20
CA MET A 159 2.60 -2.16 -3.41
C MET A 159 2.90 -3.03 -4.63
N LYS A 160 4.17 -3.43 -4.81
CA LYS A 160 4.61 -4.39 -5.84
C LYS A 160 3.86 -5.71 -5.71
N GLU A 161 3.84 -6.30 -4.51
CA GLU A 161 3.11 -7.55 -4.25
C GLU A 161 1.63 -7.39 -4.57
N SER A 162 1.00 -6.24 -4.29
CA SER A 162 -0.43 -6.04 -4.48
C SER A 162 -0.84 -5.72 -5.92
N LEU A 163 0.06 -5.17 -6.73
CA LEU A 163 -0.23 -4.74 -8.11
C LEU A 163 0.27 -5.73 -9.18
N GLY A 164 0.64 -6.96 -8.80
CA GLY A 164 0.97 -8.05 -9.73
C GLY A 164 2.46 -8.36 -9.89
N GLY A 165 3.29 -7.89 -8.96
CA GLY A 165 4.69 -8.31 -8.86
C GLY A 165 5.56 -7.87 -10.03
N GLY A 166 6.63 -8.63 -10.28
CA GLY A 166 7.53 -8.38 -11.40
C GLY A 166 6.97 -8.84 -12.75
N GLY A 167 6.26 -9.97 -12.77
CA GLY A 167 5.67 -10.55 -13.99
C GLY A 167 6.63 -10.64 -15.18
N LYS A 168 6.15 -10.44 -16.41
CA LYS A 168 6.98 -10.61 -17.63
C LYS A 168 8.03 -9.53 -17.82
N THR A 169 7.74 -8.30 -17.39
CA THR A 169 8.64 -7.16 -17.60
C THR A 169 9.65 -6.96 -16.47
N GLY A 170 9.43 -7.62 -15.32
CA GLY A 170 10.11 -7.34 -14.06
C GLY A 170 9.48 -6.17 -13.27
N TYR A 171 8.56 -5.42 -13.89
CA TYR A 171 7.95 -4.20 -13.38
C TYR A 171 6.44 -4.12 -13.69
N ASP A 172 5.76 -5.26 -13.82
CA ASP A 172 4.33 -5.30 -14.22
C ASP A 172 3.43 -4.54 -13.26
N TRP A 173 3.77 -4.51 -11.98
CA TRP A 173 3.08 -3.69 -10.98
C TRP A 173 3.09 -2.18 -11.29
N LEU A 174 4.17 -1.66 -11.90
CA LEU A 174 4.25 -0.27 -12.33
C LEU A 174 3.40 -0.04 -13.58
N ILE A 175 3.46 -0.96 -14.54
CA ILE A 175 2.60 -0.93 -15.73
C ILE A 175 1.13 -0.87 -15.29
N LYS A 176 0.75 -1.71 -14.31
CA LYS A 176 -0.60 -1.75 -13.77
C LYS A 176 -1.01 -0.42 -13.14
N ALA A 177 -0.15 0.18 -12.31
CA ALA A 177 -0.41 1.49 -11.72
C ALA A 177 -0.63 2.59 -12.78
N PHE A 178 0.19 2.60 -13.84
CA PHE A 178 0.03 3.55 -14.95
C PHE A 178 -1.23 3.30 -15.77
N GLU A 179 -1.58 2.05 -16.06
CA GLU A 179 -2.84 1.72 -16.75
C GLU A 179 -4.06 2.16 -15.93
N MET A 180 -4.06 1.91 -14.62
CA MET A 180 -5.11 2.39 -13.71
C MET A 180 -5.21 3.92 -13.69
N ALA A 181 -4.07 4.62 -13.71
CA ALA A 181 -4.06 6.08 -13.79
C ALA A 181 -4.58 6.57 -15.15
N GLY A 182 -4.13 5.99 -16.26
CA GLY A 182 -4.54 6.39 -17.62
C GLY A 182 -6.02 6.17 -17.90
N GLU A 183 -6.61 5.10 -17.37
CA GLU A 183 -8.06 4.84 -17.44
C GLU A 183 -8.88 5.98 -16.79
N ARG A 184 -8.42 6.48 -15.64
CA ARG A 184 -9.13 7.50 -14.86
C ARG A 184 -8.80 8.92 -15.30
N PHE A 185 -7.56 9.12 -15.76
CA PHE A 185 -6.96 10.41 -16.05
C PHE A 185 -6.34 10.48 -17.45
N PRO A 186 -7.10 10.18 -18.52
CA PRO A 186 -6.55 10.11 -19.88
C PRO A 186 -5.96 11.45 -20.37
N ASN A 187 -6.48 12.56 -19.86
CA ASN A 187 -6.04 13.92 -20.21
C ASN A 187 -4.84 14.42 -19.40
N SER A 188 -4.48 13.74 -18.31
CA SER A 188 -3.39 14.17 -17.43
C SER A 188 -2.03 13.80 -18.00
N ILE A 189 -1.00 14.58 -17.67
CA ILE A 189 0.39 14.17 -17.86
C ILE A 189 0.75 13.21 -16.72
N LEU A 190 1.04 11.96 -17.05
CA LEU A 190 1.37 10.91 -16.10
C LEU A 190 2.89 10.71 -15.97
N ILE A 191 3.40 10.79 -14.74
CA ILE A 191 4.82 10.90 -14.44
C ILE A 191 5.27 9.76 -13.53
N TYR A 192 6.41 9.15 -13.83
CA TYR A 192 7.17 8.35 -12.87
C TYR A 192 8.20 9.25 -12.20
N ASN A 193 8.23 9.33 -10.88
CA ASN A 193 9.06 10.27 -10.14
C ASN A 193 10.05 9.56 -9.20
N ASP A 194 11.30 10.00 -9.14
CA ASP A 194 12.31 9.37 -8.28
C ASP A 194 13.51 10.27 -7.93
N PHE A 195 14.21 9.97 -6.82
CA PHE A 195 15.45 10.65 -6.40
C PHE A 195 16.71 9.88 -6.79
N ASN A 196 17.87 10.50 -6.53
CA ASN A 196 19.19 9.93 -6.79
C ASN A 196 19.46 9.59 -8.28
N THR A 197 18.66 10.16 -9.17
CA THR A 197 18.66 9.80 -10.60
C THR A 197 19.90 10.31 -11.33
N PHE A 198 20.49 11.43 -10.91
CA PHE A 198 21.64 12.03 -11.58
C PHE A 198 22.98 11.54 -11.03
N GLN A 199 23.05 11.11 -9.78
CA GLN A 199 24.32 10.79 -9.15
C GLN A 199 24.50 9.30 -8.83
N TRP A 200 23.48 8.60 -8.34
CA TRP A 200 23.69 7.30 -7.70
C TRP A 200 22.94 6.12 -8.35
N ASN A 201 21.68 6.29 -8.77
CA ASN A 201 20.82 5.19 -9.23
C ASN A 201 20.46 5.25 -10.72
N THR A 202 21.21 6.00 -11.53
CA THR A 202 20.87 6.33 -12.93
C THR A 202 20.51 5.12 -13.81
N ASP A 203 21.25 4.00 -13.74
CA ASP A 203 20.98 2.84 -14.60
C ASP A 203 19.73 2.05 -14.21
N GLN A 204 19.48 1.92 -12.91
CA GLN A 204 18.27 1.27 -12.39
C GLN A 204 17.03 2.12 -12.72
N TYR A 205 17.13 3.44 -12.55
CA TYR A 205 16.10 4.40 -12.96
C TYR A 205 15.76 4.27 -14.45
N ILE A 206 16.78 4.27 -15.32
CA ILE A 206 16.59 4.07 -16.78
C ILE A 206 15.89 2.74 -17.04
N THR A 207 16.36 1.64 -16.44
CA THR A 207 15.80 0.29 -16.67
C THR A 207 14.32 0.23 -16.32
N LEU A 208 13.94 0.79 -15.16
CA LEU A 208 12.57 0.82 -14.67
C LEU A 208 11.67 1.66 -15.59
N VAL A 209 12.06 2.89 -15.93
CA VAL A 209 11.23 3.76 -16.79
C VAL A 209 11.09 3.17 -18.19
N GLN A 210 12.13 2.52 -18.72
CA GLN A 210 12.03 1.80 -19.97
C GLN A 210 11.03 0.63 -19.89
N ALA A 211 11.00 -0.14 -18.79
CA ALA A 211 10.03 -1.22 -18.64
C ALA A 211 8.57 -0.70 -18.68
N ILE A 212 8.27 0.41 -18.01
CA ILE A 212 6.95 1.05 -18.06
C ILE A 212 6.61 1.50 -19.49
N ARG A 213 7.54 2.23 -20.13
CA ARG A 213 7.37 2.74 -21.51
C ARG A 213 7.17 1.61 -22.51
N ASP A 214 8.02 0.58 -22.42
CA ASP A 214 8.09 -0.49 -23.40
C ASP A 214 6.98 -1.53 -23.22
N GLY A 215 6.46 -1.69 -21.99
CA GLY A 215 5.20 -2.40 -21.71
C GLY A 215 3.97 -1.68 -22.27
N GLY A 216 4.15 -0.51 -22.87
CA GLY A 216 3.10 0.26 -23.52
C GLY A 216 2.22 1.04 -22.55
N ALA A 217 2.57 1.14 -21.26
CA ALA A 217 1.79 1.85 -20.26
C ALA A 217 1.72 3.36 -20.57
N PRO A 218 0.66 4.07 -20.13
CA PRO A 218 0.45 5.49 -20.44
C PRO A 218 1.35 6.42 -19.60
N ILE A 219 2.67 6.29 -19.72
CA ILE A 219 3.65 7.19 -19.10
C ILE A 219 4.01 8.33 -20.06
N ASP A 220 3.84 9.58 -19.64
CA ASP A 220 4.04 10.75 -20.50
C ASP A 220 5.40 11.41 -20.28
N ALA A 221 5.93 11.37 -19.05
CA ALA A 221 7.22 11.94 -18.71
C ALA A 221 7.91 11.16 -17.59
N TYR A 222 9.22 11.36 -17.45
CA TYR A 222 9.99 10.91 -16.30
C TYR A 222 10.37 12.11 -15.42
N GLY A 223 10.28 11.95 -14.10
CA GLY A 223 10.50 12.96 -13.09
C GLY A 223 11.78 12.66 -12.30
N CYS A 224 12.70 13.62 -12.31
CA CYS A 224 13.90 13.57 -11.49
C CYS A 224 13.71 14.52 -10.32
N GLN A 225 13.62 14.01 -9.09
CA GLN A 225 13.46 14.84 -7.88
C GLN A 225 14.57 15.88 -7.80
N SER A 226 15.80 15.51 -8.16
CA SER A 226 16.95 16.42 -8.26
C SER A 226 17.51 16.91 -6.90
N HIS A 227 17.19 16.24 -5.80
CA HIS A 227 17.78 16.48 -4.48
C HIS A 227 19.29 16.18 -4.42
N ASP A 228 19.77 15.28 -5.28
CA ASP A 228 21.16 14.85 -5.36
C ASP A 228 22.10 15.92 -5.93
N LEU A 229 21.58 17.09 -6.33
CA LEU A 229 22.34 18.10 -7.07
C LEU A 229 23.15 19.08 -6.22
N THR A 230 22.97 19.11 -4.90
CA THR A 230 23.74 19.99 -4.00
C THR A 230 25.25 19.74 -4.14
N ASP A 231 25.65 18.48 -3.98
CA ASP A 231 27.06 18.06 -4.01
C ASP A 231 27.47 17.38 -5.33
N CYS A 232 26.53 17.22 -6.28
CA CYS A 232 26.84 16.66 -7.58
C CYS A 232 27.69 17.64 -8.41
N LYS A 233 28.83 17.14 -8.92
CA LYS A 233 29.65 17.88 -9.88
C LYS A 233 28.83 18.14 -11.15
N VAL A 234 28.90 19.36 -11.67
CA VAL A 234 28.11 19.78 -12.83
C VAL A 234 28.37 18.90 -14.06
N GLU A 235 29.58 18.40 -14.27
CA GLU A 235 29.90 17.49 -15.37
C GLU A 235 29.18 16.14 -15.23
N ASN A 236 29.12 15.61 -14.00
CA ASN A 236 28.42 14.36 -13.71
C ASN A 236 26.92 14.51 -13.93
N PHE A 237 26.32 15.59 -13.40
CA PHE A 237 24.93 15.93 -13.63
C PHE A 237 24.60 15.99 -15.13
N LYS A 238 25.37 16.76 -15.92
CA LYS A 238 25.18 16.89 -17.38
C LYS A 238 25.33 15.55 -18.11
N SER A 239 26.31 14.74 -17.72
CA SER A 239 26.54 13.40 -18.27
C SER A 239 25.35 12.48 -17.99
N SER A 240 24.88 12.44 -16.74
CA SER A 240 23.75 11.61 -16.33
C SER A 240 22.45 12.04 -16.98
N GLU A 241 22.13 13.34 -17.05
CA GLU A 241 20.94 13.81 -17.76
C GLU A 241 20.99 13.42 -19.24
N THR A 242 22.15 13.58 -19.89
CA THR A 242 22.34 13.16 -21.29
C THR A 242 22.16 11.65 -21.45
N LYS A 243 22.70 10.85 -20.52
CA LYS A 243 22.55 9.38 -20.51
C LYS A 243 21.09 8.96 -20.38
N ILE A 244 20.37 9.54 -19.41
CA ILE A 244 18.94 9.29 -19.20
C ILE A 244 18.16 9.65 -20.46
N GLN A 245 18.36 10.86 -21.00
CA GLN A 245 17.58 11.29 -22.16
C GLN A 245 17.88 10.48 -23.42
N ASN A 246 19.13 10.05 -23.64
CA ASN A 246 19.47 9.17 -24.75
C ASN A 246 18.80 7.80 -24.67
N ALA A 247 18.62 7.27 -23.45
CA ALA A 247 18.01 5.97 -23.20
C ALA A 247 16.48 6.01 -23.21
N LEU A 248 15.88 7.12 -22.72
CA LEU A 248 14.44 7.26 -22.55
C LEU A 248 13.77 7.95 -23.75
N LYS A 249 14.41 8.99 -24.32
CA LYS A 249 13.87 9.80 -25.43
C LYS A 249 12.43 10.25 -25.16
N MET A 250 12.22 10.77 -23.96
CA MET A 250 10.91 11.16 -23.43
C MET A 250 10.96 12.55 -22.79
N PRO A 251 9.82 13.21 -22.59
CA PRO A 251 9.74 14.40 -21.76
C PRO A 251 10.26 14.16 -20.34
N MET A 252 10.90 15.18 -19.79
CA MET A 252 11.49 15.20 -18.45
C MET A 252 10.88 16.32 -17.62
N TYR A 253 10.73 16.10 -16.31
CA TYR A 253 10.58 17.16 -15.33
C TYR A 253 11.70 17.09 -14.29
N SER A 254 12.19 18.25 -13.84
CA SER A 254 12.85 18.35 -12.54
C SER A 254 11.76 18.65 -11.52
N THR A 255 11.51 17.72 -10.61
CA THR A 255 10.25 17.65 -9.88
C THR A 255 10.32 18.14 -8.45
N GLU A 256 11.52 18.21 -7.85
CA GLU A 256 11.74 18.52 -6.43
C GLU A 256 13.11 19.21 -6.23
N TYR A 257 13.55 20.06 -7.17
CA TYR A 257 14.89 20.63 -7.15
C TYR A 257 15.15 21.45 -5.89
N ASP A 258 16.27 21.17 -5.23
CA ASP A 258 16.77 21.97 -4.13
C ASP A 258 18.29 21.94 -4.05
N ILE A 259 18.86 22.96 -3.38
CA ILE A 259 20.29 23.04 -3.08
C ILE A 259 20.43 23.34 -1.59
N GLY A 260 20.61 22.27 -0.83
CA GLY A 260 20.64 22.25 0.63
C GLY A 260 22.00 22.68 1.18
N THR A 261 22.26 23.99 1.22
CA THR A 261 23.52 24.52 1.78
C THR A 261 23.32 25.87 2.46
N ALA A 262 24.09 26.09 3.53
CA ALA A 262 24.18 27.39 4.19
C ALA A 262 25.11 28.37 3.45
N ASP A 263 25.97 27.88 2.54
CA ASP A 263 26.85 28.71 1.72
C ASP A 263 26.09 29.30 0.53
N ASP A 264 25.75 30.58 0.63
CA ASP A 264 25.04 31.31 -0.43
C ASP A 264 25.80 31.38 -1.75
N ASN A 265 27.14 31.33 -1.73
CA ASN A 265 27.94 31.33 -2.96
C ASN A 265 27.84 29.99 -3.66
N LEU A 266 27.92 28.89 -2.90
CA LEU A 266 27.72 27.54 -3.44
C LEU A 266 26.30 27.38 -3.97
N GLN A 267 25.28 27.83 -3.22
CA GLN A 267 23.90 27.79 -3.68
C GLN A 267 23.73 28.55 -5.01
N LEU A 268 24.23 29.79 -5.07
CA LEU A 268 24.19 30.61 -6.28
C LEU A 268 24.91 29.93 -7.44
N GLN A 269 26.08 29.34 -7.20
CA GLN A 269 26.84 28.62 -8.22
C GLN A 269 26.04 27.45 -8.79
N ARG A 270 25.43 26.62 -7.94
CA ARG A 270 24.62 25.47 -8.38
C ARG A 270 23.41 25.88 -9.20
N TYR A 271 22.68 26.92 -8.75
CA TYR A 271 21.57 27.49 -9.51
C TYR A 271 22.03 27.96 -10.91
N LYS A 272 23.16 28.68 -11.00
CA LYS A 272 23.75 29.13 -12.27
C LYS A 272 24.17 27.99 -13.21
N GLU A 273 24.63 26.88 -12.66
CA GLU A 273 25.14 25.74 -13.40
C GLU A 273 24.03 24.81 -13.90
N GLN A 274 22.99 24.60 -13.10
CA GLN A 274 22.03 23.50 -13.27
C GLN A 274 20.68 23.96 -13.85
N ILE A 275 20.10 25.05 -13.34
CA ILE A 275 18.79 25.53 -13.81
C ILE A 275 18.82 25.86 -15.32
N PRO A 276 19.80 26.62 -15.85
CA PRO A 276 19.81 26.91 -17.29
C PRO A 276 20.06 25.66 -18.14
N TYR A 277 20.89 24.73 -17.65
CA TYR A 277 21.16 23.50 -18.37
C TYR A 277 19.90 22.66 -18.56
N MET A 278 19.06 22.52 -17.52
CA MET A 278 17.77 21.84 -17.63
C MET A 278 16.74 22.67 -18.41
N TRP A 279 16.56 23.94 -18.03
CA TRP A 279 15.50 24.80 -18.55
C TRP A 279 15.58 25.00 -20.07
N GLU A 280 16.77 25.12 -20.62
CA GLU A 280 16.96 25.38 -22.06
C GLU A 280 16.79 24.12 -22.93
N LYS A 281 16.66 22.92 -22.33
CA LYS A 281 16.44 21.69 -23.10
C LYS A 281 15.02 21.62 -23.63
N PRO A 282 14.83 21.25 -24.91
CA PRO A 282 13.50 21.11 -25.50
C PRO A 282 12.70 19.93 -24.92
N TYR A 283 13.33 19.02 -24.20
CA TYR A 283 12.68 17.87 -23.56
C TYR A 283 12.40 18.08 -22.06
N CYS A 284 12.96 19.11 -21.43
CA CYS A 284 12.64 19.43 -20.03
C CYS A 284 11.41 20.34 -20.00
N ALA A 285 10.29 19.87 -19.47
CA ALA A 285 9.01 20.58 -19.55
C ALA A 285 8.78 21.59 -18.41
N GLY A 286 9.50 21.46 -17.30
CA GLY A 286 9.37 22.36 -16.17
C GLY A 286 10.28 21.97 -15.01
N ILE A 287 10.46 22.92 -14.10
CA ILE A 287 11.23 22.75 -12.87
C ILE A 287 10.35 23.12 -11.69
N THR A 288 10.19 22.22 -10.73
CA THR A 288 9.57 22.50 -9.42
C THR A 288 10.68 22.59 -8.39
N LEU A 289 10.71 23.67 -7.61
CA LEU A 289 11.60 23.78 -6.46
C LEU A 289 10.94 23.15 -5.22
N TRP A 290 11.70 22.42 -4.41
CA TRP A 290 11.19 21.78 -3.19
C TRP A 290 11.33 22.67 -1.95
N GLY A 291 10.72 23.85 -2.06
CA GLY A 291 10.63 24.84 -0.99
C GLY A 291 11.47 26.08 -1.27
N TYR A 292 10.96 27.24 -0.86
CA TYR A 292 11.59 28.54 -1.13
C TYR A 292 11.81 29.38 0.12
N VAL A 293 11.47 28.87 1.31
CA VAL A 293 11.60 29.60 2.57
C VAL A 293 12.59 28.90 3.48
N TYR A 294 13.68 29.60 3.81
CA TYR A 294 14.73 29.12 4.68
C TYR A 294 14.18 28.79 6.07
N GLY A 295 14.41 27.57 6.54
CA GLY A 295 13.90 27.05 7.82
C GLY A 295 12.51 26.42 7.73
N ALA A 296 11.95 26.34 6.52
CA ALA A 296 10.64 25.74 6.25
C ALA A 296 10.67 24.81 5.02
N THR A 297 11.83 24.22 4.75
CA THR A 297 12.02 23.12 3.79
C THR A 297 12.27 21.82 4.54
N TRP A 298 12.17 20.68 3.86
CA TRP A 298 12.40 19.36 4.44
C TRP A 298 13.85 19.11 4.89
N THR A 299 14.83 19.83 4.35
CA THR A 299 16.25 19.66 4.68
C THR A 299 16.60 20.32 6.02
N THR A 300 17.20 19.53 6.93
CA THR A 300 17.68 20.00 8.24
C THR A 300 19.12 20.52 8.19
N ASP A 301 19.95 19.94 7.32
CA ASP A 301 21.36 20.27 7.15
C ASP A 301 21.54 21.18 5.93
N GLY A 302 21.71 22.49 6.15
CA GLY A 302 21.82 23.47 5.08
C GLY A 302 20.46 23.71 4.41
N ASN A 303 19.69 24.66 4.92
CA ASN A 303 18.34 24.86 4.43
C ASN A 303 18.33 25.40 2.99
N SER A 304 17.56 24.75 2.10
CA SER A 304 17.54 25.03 0.67
C SER A 304 16.75 26.27 0.25
N GLY A 305 15.94 26.84 1.14
CA GLY A 305 15.02 27.94 0.81
C GLY A 305 15.72 29.19 0.27
N LEU A 306 15.08 29.87 -0.68
CA LEU A 306 15.56 31.05 -1.42
C LEU A 306 15.32 32.39 -0.70
N TYR A 307 14.45 32.41 0.30
CA TYR A 307 14.20 33.55 1.18
C TYR A 307 14.62 33.23 2.62
N LYS A 308 15.43 34.07 3.25
CA LYS A 308 15.86 33.94 4.64
C LYS A 308 15.39 35.14 5.45
N ASN A 309 14.52 34.91 6.44
CA ASN A 309 13.89 35.97 7.23
C ASN A 309 13.19 37.05 6.37
N GLY A 310 12.50 36.62 5.30
CA GLY A 310 11.83 37.52 4.36
C GLY A 310 12.77 38.22 3.36
N VAL A 311 14.08 38.00 3.43
CA VAL A 311 15.08 38.61 2.54
C VAL A 311 15.51 37.60 1.47
N GLU A 312 15.67 38.06 0.23
CA GLU A 312 16.20 37.26 -0.86
C GLU A 312 17.63 36.81 -0.60
N ARG A 313 17.90 35.52 -0.79
CA ARG A 313 19.27 35.01 -0.92
C ARG A 313 19.80 35.30 -2.33
N PRO A 314 21.13 35.34 -2.54
CA PRO A 314 21.72 35.64 -3.85
C PRO A 314 21.19 34.78 -5.00
N ALA A 315 20.90 33.49 -4.75
CA ALA A 315 20.33 32.59 -5.74
C ALA A 315 18.93 33.04 -6.23
N MET A 316 18.11 33.63 -5.34
CA MET A 316 16.78 34.14 -5.70
C MET A 316 16.87 35.37 -6.59
N THR A 317 17.75 36.31 -6.25
CA THR A 317 18.01 37.51 -7.05
C THR A 317 18.47 37.11 -8.45
N TRP A 318 19.42 36.17 -8.54
CA TRP A 318 19.87 35.67 -9.84
C TRP A 318 18.77 34.92 -10.62
N LEU A 319 17.95 34.10 -9.95
CA LEU A 319 16.88 33.35 -10.61
C LEU A 319 15.84 34.28 -11.27
N LYS A 320 15.52 35.40 -10.61
CA LYS A 320 14.68 36.47 -11.18
C LYS A 320 15.27 37.04 -12.47
N GLU A 321 16.56 37.37 -12.46
CA GLU A 321 17.26 37.89 -13.64
C GLU A 321 17.30 36.87 -14.77
N TYR A 322 17.60 35.60 -14.46
CA TYR A 322 17.64 34.53 -15.45
C TYR A 322 16.27 34.31 -16.10
N MET A 323 15.20 34.24 -15.30
CA MET A 323 13.84 34.06 -15.83
C MET A 323 13.35 35.25 -16.67
N ALA A 324 13.87 36.45 -16.43
CA ALA A 324 13.61 37.63 -17.25
C ALA A 324 14.38 37.63 -18.59
N SER A 325 15.37 36.77 -18.77
CA SER A 325 16.19 36.70 -19.99
C SER A 325 15.43 36.11 -21.19
N ASP A 326 15.85 36.47 -22.40
CA ASP A 326 15.27 35.91 -23.64
C ASP A 326 15.46 34.39 -23.75
N LYS A 327 16.56 33.87 -23.20
CA LYS A 327 16.82 32.42 -23.15
C LYS A 327 15.74 31.69 -22.35
N ALA A 328 15.38 32.20 -21.17
CA ALA A 328 14.35 31.58 -20.36
C ALA A 328 12.95 31.70 -21.00
N LYS A 329 12.63 32.87 -21.57
CA LYS A 329 11.35 33.16 -22.22
C LYS A 329 11.10 32.34 -23.48
N SER A 330 12.14 32.06 -24.27
CA SER A 330 12.04 31.37 -25.57
C SER A 330 12.38 29.88 -25.51
N ALA A 331 12.74 29.35 -24.33
CA ALA A 331 13.04 27.93 -24.17
C ALA A 331 11.85 27.05 -24.56
N LYS A 332 12.09 26.03 -25.40
CA LYS A 332 11.07 25.14 -25.94
C LYS A 332 10.66 24.05 -24.96
N SER A 333 9.40 23.65 -24.97
CA SER A 333 8.84 22.58 -24.14
C SER A 333 8.33 21.42 -25.00
N PRO A 334 8.36 20.17 -24.51
CA PRO A 334 7.70 19.05 -25.18
C PRO A 334 6.16 19.07 -24.99
N PHE A 335 5.64 19.90 -24.07
CA PHE A 335 4.21 20.10 -23.86
C PHE A 335 3.86 21.59 -24.01
N PRO A 336 3.65 22.09 -25.24
CA PRO A 336 3.21 23.46 -25.46
C PRO A 336 1.96 23.80 -24.63
N GLY A 337 1.96 24.95 -23.98
CA GLY A 337 0.91 25.37 -23.03
C GLY A 337 0.77 24.49 -21.79
N MET A 338 1.78 23.65 -21.47
CA MET A 338 1.76 22.65 -20.40
C MET A 338 0.65 21.61 -20.54
N LYS A 339 0.25 21.33 -21.79
CA LYS A 339 -0.83 20.40 -22.10
C LYS A 339 -0.32 19.21 -22.91
N LYS A 340 -0.70 18.02 -22.49
CA LYS A 340 -0.73 16.85 -23.38
C LYS A 340 -1.90 17.05 -24.33
N ARG A 341 -1.65 17.10 -25.64
CA ARG A 341 -2.72 17.13 -26.66
C ARG A 341 -2.96 15.75 -27.28
N VAL A 342 -1.87 15.03 -27.55
CA VAL A 342 -1.89 13.66 -28.07
C VAL A 342 -0.88 12.82 -27.28
N GLY A 343 -1.35 11.78 -26.61
CA GLY A 343 -0.51 10.71 -26.04
C GLY A 343 -0.27 9.63 -27.09
N VAL A 344 0.96 9.14 -27.19
CA VAL A 344 1.36 8.07 -28.12
C VAL A 344 2.08 6.98 -27.33
N TYR A 345 1.60 5.75 -27.43
CA TYR A 345 2.14 4.60 -26.70
C TYR A 345 2.28 3.41 -27.66
N ILE A 346 3.37 2.66 -27.56
CA ILE A 346 3.65 1.50 -28.41
C ILE A 346 3.62 0.27 -27.53
N LYS A 347 2.70 -0.66 -27.81
CA LYS A 347 2.56 -1.92 -27.07
C LYS A 347 2.74 -3.09 -28.02
N ALA A 348 3.86 -3.79 -27.89
CA ALA A 348 3.99 -5.14 -28.45
C ALA A 348 3.17 -6.11 -27.59
N LYS A 349 2.60 -7.16 -28.19
CA LYS A 349 1.95 -8.22 -27.42
C LYS A 349 2.89 -8.80 -26.36
N ASP A 350 4.16 -8.96 -26.73
CA ASP A 350 5.22 -9.48 -25.88
C ASP A 350 6.47 -8.62 -25.95
N PHE A 351 7.01 -8.32 -24.77
CA PHE A 351 8.22 -7.52 -24.60
C PHE A 351 9.49 -8.25 -25.10
N LYS A 352 9.44 -9.58 -25.15
CA LYS A 352 10.51 -10.47 -25.63
C LYS A 352 9.92 -11.47 -26.62
N MET A 353 10.67 -11.78 -27.68
CA MET A 353 10.26 -12.76 -28.68
C MET A 353 11.46 -13.58 -29.19
N ALA A 354 11.21 -14.77 -29.74
CA ALA A 354 12.24 -15.56 -30.40
C ALA A 354 12.58 -14.99 -31.79
N LYS A 355 13.79 -15.28 -32.29
CA LYS A 355 14.19 -14.89 -33.64
C LYS A 355 13.36 -15.66 -34.67
N GLY A 356 12.72 -14.93 -35.58
CA GLY A 356 11.85 -15.47 -36.63
C GLY A 356 10.39 -15.57 -36.23
N ASP A 357 10.04 -15.37 -34.95
CA ASP A 357 8.65 -15.25 -34.53
C ASP A 357 8.03 -13.96 -35.05
N THR A 358 6.70 -13.95 -35.15
CA THR A 358 5.89 -12.78 -35.55
C THR A 358 4.86 -12.51 -34.48
N GLN A 359 4.65 -11.22 -34.17
CA GLN A 359 3.63 -10.77 -33.24
C GLN A 359 3.07 -9.40 -33.67
N SER A 360 1.88 -9.08 -33.15
CA SER A 360 1.26 -7.79 -33.35
C SER A 360 1.87 -6.72 -32.44
N ILE A 361 1.99 -5.50 -32.97
CA ILE A 361 2.33 -4.27 -32.25
C ILE A 361 1.19 -3.29 -32.46
N LYS A 362 0.64 -2.76 -31.36
CA LYS A 362 -0.36 -1.70 -31.39
C LYS A 362 0.29 -0.35 -31.07
N VAL A 363 -0.04 0.66 -31.86
CA VAL A 363 0.22 2.06 -31.50
C VAL A 363 -1.07 2.64 -30.97
N ARG A 364 -1.10 2.99 -29.68
CA ARG A 364 -2.25 3.63 -29.04
C ARG A 364 -2.07 5.14 -29.08
N THR A 365 -3.13 5.83 -29.49
CA THR A 365 -3.22 7.28 -29.50
C THR A 365 -4.33 7.75 -28.59
N ILE A 366 -4.06 8.74 -27.74
CA ILE A 366 -5.07 9.38 -26.90
C ILE A 366 -5.08 10.86 -27.21
N ILE A 367 -6.12 11.33 -27.91
CA ILE A 367 -6.36 12.76 -28.07
C ILE A 367 -7.09 13.26 -26.82
N THR A 368 -6.56 14.29 -26.16
CA THR A 368 -7.19 14.83 -24.95
C THR A 368 -8.49 15.53 -25.27
N ASP A 369 -9.43 15.56 -24.31
CA ASP A 369 -10.78 16.09 -24.55
C ASP A 369 -10.80 17.53 -25.06
N ASP A 370 -9.85 18.37 -24.62
CA ASP A 370 -9.73 19.75 -25.08
C ASP A 370 -9.11 19.89 -26.48
N ALA A 371 -8.47 18.85 -26.99
CA ALA A 371 -7.87 18.81 -28.33
C ALA A 371 -8.74 18.08 -29.37
N LYS A 372 -9.77 17.33 -28.95
CA LYS A 372 -10.65 16.58 -29.88
C LYS A 372 -11.44 17.46 -30.85
N ALA A 373 -11.62 18.74 -30.53
CA ALA A 373 -12.37 19.66 -31.37
C ALA A 373 -11.63 20.04 -32.66
N ASP A 374 -10.30 20.00 -32.65
CA ASP A 374 -9.45 20.48 -33.75
C ASP A 374 -8.38 19.48 -34.21
N ILE A 375 -8.06 18.47 -33.41
CA ILE A 375 -7.10 17.42 -33.75
C ILE A 375 -7.81 16.11 -34.13
N ALA A 376 -7.43 15.56 -35.28
CA ALA A 376 -7.70 14.21 -35.72
C ALA A 376 -6.39 13.54 -36.19
N ILE A 377 -6.32 12.20 -36.11
CA ILE A 377 -5.17 11.44 -36.60
C ILE A 377 -5.35 11.16 -38.09
N ASP A 378 -4.39 11.58 -38.93
CA ASP A 378 -4.38 11.31 -40.37
C ASP A 378 -3.72 9.96 -40.68
N SER A 379 -2.59 9.68 -40.02
CA SER A 379 -1.91 8.39 -40.16
C SER A 379 -0.91 8.14 -39.05
N VAL A 380 -0.60 6.87 -38.84
CA VAL A 380 0.47 6.41 -37.95
C VAL A 380 1.48 5.62 -38.77
N LYS A 381 2.77 5.98 -38.65
CA LYS A 381 3.88 5.20 -39.21
C LYS A 381 4.68 4.54 -38.10
N LEU A 382 4.88 3.23 -38.21
CA LEU A 382 5.67 2.44 -37.27
C LEU A 382 6.99 2.01 -37.96
N TYR A 383 8.10 2.17 -37.26
CA TYR A 383 9.45 1.87 -37.75
C TYR A 383 10.20 0.96 -36.77
N ASP A 384 11.12 0.13 -37.30
CA ASP A 384 12.22 -0.49 -36.55
C ASP A 384 13.53 0.20 -36.95
N GLY A 385 14.08 1.00 -36.03
CA GLY A 385 15.15 1.94 -36.35
C GLY A 385 14.68 2.95 -37.40
N THR A 386 15.23 2.85 -38.61
CA THR A 386 14.86 3.69 -39.76
C THR A 386 13.98 2.97 -40.78
N THR A 387 13.77 1.66 -40.63
CA THR A 387 13.00 0.84 -41.58
C THR A 387 11.52 0.95 -41.27
N LEU A 388 10.71 1.33 -42.26
CA LEU A 388 9.25 1.37 -42.12
C LEU A 388 8.69 -0.05 -42.00
N ILE A 389 7.94 -0.31 -40.93
CA ILE A 389 7.18 -1.54 -40.73
C ILE A 389 5.81 -1.41 -41.40
N ALA A 390 5.06 -0.36 -41.04
CA ALA A 390 3.71 -0.13 -41.54
C ALA A 390 3.33 1.36 -41.54
N LYS A 391 2.46 1.75 -42.48
CA LYS A 391 1.69 2.98 -42.44
C LYS A 391 0.22 2.60 -42.26
N MET A 392 -0.40 3.09 -41.21
CA MET A 392 -1.78 2.80 -40.82
C MET A 392 -2.59 4.09 -40.88
N THR A 393 -3.80 4.03 -41.44
CA THR A 393 -4.68 5.21 -41.63
C THR A 393 -6.03 5.06 -40.94
N GLU A 394 -6.31 3.89 -40.35
CA GLU A 394 -7.56 3.59 -39.68
C GLU A 394 -7.27 2.88 -38.35
N GLU A 395 -8.06 3.20 -37.32
CA GLU A 395 -8.01 2.49 -36.04
C GLU A 395 -8.69 1.13 -36.12
N PRO A 396 -8.19 0.09 -35.39
CA PRO A 396 -7.02 0.14 -34.52
C PRO A 396 -5.69 0.09 -35.29
N TYR A 397 -4.71 0.93 -34.89
CA TYR A 397 -3.38 0.98 -35.51
C TYR A 397 -2.52 -0.22 -35.06
N ILE A 398 -2.68 -1.35 -35.73
CA ILE A 398 -1.95 -2.60 -35.45
C ILE A 398 -1.10 -2.99 -36.67
N ALA A 399 0.13 -3.41 -36.41
CA ALA A 399 1.05 -3.94 -37.41
C ALA A 399 1.69 -5.25 -36.94
N GLU A 400 1.91 -6.17 -37.87
CA GLU A 400 2.69 -7.39 -37.62
C GLU A 400 4.19 -7.09 -37.67
N TYR A 401 4.93 -7.70 -36.75
CA TYR A 401 6.37 -7.54 -36.64
C TYR A 401 7.07 -8.89 -36.47
N THR A 402 8.02 -9.17 -37.37
CA THR A 402 8.85 -10.37 -37.34
C THR A 402 10.24 -10.07 -36.82
N GLY A 403 10.65 -10.74 -35.75
CA GLY A 403 11.97 -10.58 -35.11
C GLY A 403 13.11 -11.19 -35.94
N LYS A 404 13.52 -10.57 -37.04
CA LYS A 404 14.53 -11.14 -37.98
C LYS A 404 15.95 -11.18 -37.41
N THR A 405 16.30 -10.22 -36.55
CA THR A 405 17.66 -10.06 -36.01
C THR A 405 17.61 -10.04 -34.50
N ALA A 406 18.44 -10.85 -33.86
CA ALA A 406 18.55 -10.91 -32.41
C ALA A 406 19.14 -9.60 -31.83
N GLY A 407 18.78 -9.29 -30.58
CA GLY A 407 19.16 -8.09 -29.86
C GLY A 407 17.96 -7.18 -29.56
N THR A 408 18.23 -6.10 -28.85
CA THR A 408 17.22 -5.08 -28.53
C THR A 408 16.98 -4.20 -29.75
N ARG A 409 15.72 -4.13 -30.19
CA ARG A 409 15.26 -3.34 -31.32
C ARG A 409 14.53 -2.11 -30.80
N THR A 410 14.68 -0.98 -31.49
CA THR A 410 13.98 0.26 -31.12
C THR A 410 12.85 0.50 -32.11
N LEU A 411 11.63 0.39 -31.61
CA LEU A 411 10.42 0.73 -32.34
C LEU A 411 10.17 2.24 -32.22
N LYS A 412 9.81 2.88 -33.33
CA LYS A 412 9.43 4.29 -33.35
C LYS A 412 8.07 4.44 -34.02
N ALA A 413 7.11 5.06 -33.33
CA ALA A 413 5.85 5.49 -33.91
C ALA A 413 5.90 6.99 -34.19
N VAL A 414 5.40 7.39 -35.36
CA VAL A 414 5.19 8.79 -35.76
C VAL A 414 3.72 8.93 -36.14
N VAL A 415 3.00 9.73 -35.37
CA VAL A 415 1.58 10.04 -35.56
C VAL A 415 1.49 11.39 -36.24
N TYR A 416 0.79 11.44 -37.37
CA TYR A 416 0.53 12.65 -38.16
C TYR A 416 -0.90 13.08 -37.90
N THR A 417 -1.10 14.37 -37.65
CA THR A 417 -2.41 14.96 -37.38
C THR A 417 -2.82 15.94 -38.48
N ASN A 418 -4.13 16.16 -38.60
CA ASN A 418 -4.76 17.07 -39.57
C ASN A 418 -4.29 18.54 -39.48
N ASP A 419 -3.70 18.94 -38.33
CA ASP A 419 -3.09 20.26 -38.13
C ASP A 419 -1.59 20.30 -38.53
N GLU A 420 -1.16 19.31 -39.31
CA GLU A 420 0.21 19.13 -39.83
C GLU A 420 1.28 18.93 -38.75
N LYS A 421 0.88 18.68 -37.49
CA LYS A 421 1.83 18.34 -36.42
C LYS A 421 2.15 16.84 -36.41
N THR A 422 3.25 16.52 -35.76
CA THR A 422 3.64 15.14 -35.50
C THR A 422 3.90 14.87 -34.03
N TYR A 423 3.52 13.68 -33.59
CA TYR A 423 3.75 13.17 -32.25
C TYR A 423 4.51 11.86 -32.35
N GLU A 424 5.63 11.76 -31.63
CA GLU A 424 6.52 10.62 -31.75
C GLU A 424 6.71 9.91 -30.40
N ARG A 425 6.84 8.59 -30.47
CA ARG A 425 7.20 7.76 -29.31
C ARG A 425 8.20 6.69 -29.73
N THR A 426 9.08 6.31 -28.80
CA THR A 426 9.91 5.11 -28.94
C THR A 426 9.54 4.08 -27.90
N SER A 427 9.77 2.81 -28.24
CA SER A 427 9.65 1.63 -27.37
C SER A 427 10.74 0.64 -27.77
N ARG A 428 11.03 -0.34 -26.91
CA ARG A 428 11.97 -1.42 -27.22
C ARG A 428 11.28 -2.76 -27.20
N ILE A 429 11.78 -3.64 -28.05
CA ILE A 429 11.44 -5.05 -28.07
C ILE A 429 12.72 -5.87 -28.13
N THR A 430 12.81 -6.95 -27.36
CA THR A 430 13.99 -7.81 -27.33
C THR A 430 13.75 -9.06 -28.17
N VAL A 431 14.56 -9.23 -29.22
CA VAL A 431 14.56 -10.47 -30.02
C VAL A 431 15.67 -11.38 -29.50
N GLN A 432 15.31 -12.51 -28.91
CA GLN A 432 16.28 -13.49 -28.41
C GLN A 432 16.92 -14.28 -29.55
N SER A 433 18.14 -14.78 -29.35
CA SER A 433 18.84 -15.61 -30.36
C SER A 433 18.19 -16.97 -30.60
N SER A 434 17.42 -17.47 -29.63
CA SER A 434 16.63 -18.70 -29.77
C SER A 434 15.69 -18.62 -30.97
N THR A 435 15.53 -19.74 -31.67
CA THR A 435 14.58 -19.91 -32.79
C THR A 435 13.44 -20.86 -32.42
N ILE A 436 13.32 -21.24 -31.15
CA ILE A 436 12.20 -22.06 -30.67
C ILE A 436 10.96 -21.19 -30.72
N LYS A 437 10.03 -21.53 -31.62
CA LYS A 437 8.77 -20.80 -31.80
C LYS A 437 7.88 -20.94 -30.58
N ARG A 438 7.09 -19.89 -30.33
CA ARG A 438 5.95 -19.96 -29.41
C ARG A 438 4.82 -20.80 -30.00
N GLU A 439 4.48 -21.91 -29.35
CA GLU A 439 3.40 -22.80 -29.78
C GLU A 439 2.68 -23.43 -28.57
N PRO A 440 1.37 -23.77 -28.69
CA PRO A 440 0.69 -24.53 -27.66
C PRO A 440 1.42 -25.84 -27.34
N TYR A 441 1.38 -26.28 -26.08
CA TYR A 441 2.10 -27.47 -25.64
C TYR A 441 1.80 -28.71 -26.51
N HIS A 442 0.52 -28.97 -26.82
CA HIS A 442 0.09 -30.10 -27.66
C HIS A 442 -0.01 -29.77 -29.15
N GLY A 443 0.49 -28.60 -29.58
CA GLY A 443 0.33 -28.09 -30.95
C GLY A 443 -1.00 -27.38 -31.21
N GLU A 444 -2.03 -27.64 -30.39
CA GLU A 444 -3.34 -26.98 -30.45
C GLU A 444 -3.67 -26.26 -29.13
N PRO A 445 -4.42 -25.14 -29.17
CA PRO A 445 -4.89 -24.44 -27.98
C PRO A 445 -5.79 -25.30 -27.09
N VAL A 446 -5.78 -25.05 -25.78
CA VAL A 446 -6.76 -25.63 -24.85
C VAL A 446 -8.13 -24.98 -25.11
N SER A 447 -9.14 -25.77 -25.45
CA SER A 447 -10.51 -25.26 -25.63
C SER A 447 -11.13 -24.91 -24.26
N LEU A 448 -11.75 -23.73 -24.16
CA LEU A 448 -12.48 -23.28 -22.96
C LEU A 448 -14.00 -23.29 -23.20
N PRO A 449 -14.80 -23.81 -22.25
CA PRO A 449 -14.38 -24.24 -20.91
C PRO A 449 -13.57 -25.53 -20.88
N GLY A 450 -12.64 -25.63 -19.95
CA GLY A 450 -11.65 -26.70 -19.91
C GLY A 450 -10.71 -26.62 -18.71
N VAL A 451 -9.74 -27.53 -18.67
CA VAL A 451 -8.72 -27.61 -17.60
C VAL A 451 -7.34 -27.45 -18.23
N ILE A 452 -6.55 -26.54 -17.66
CA ILE A 452 -5.14 -26.36 -17.98
C ILE A 452 -4.32 -27.12 -16.94
N ASN A 453 -3.44 -28.01 -17.37
CA ASN A 453 -2.40 -28.54 -16.48
C ASN A 453 -1.26 -27.52 -16.39
N ALA A 454 -0.88 -27.13 -15.17
CA ALA A 454 0.13 -26.10 -14.94
C ALA A 454 1.51 -26.45 -15.51
N ALA A 455 1.84 -27.74 -15.66
CA ALA A 455 3.08 -28.19 -16.28
C ALA A 455 3.05 -28.17 -17.83
N GLU A 456 1.89 -27.98 -18.45
CA GLU A 456 1.68 -27.98 -19.91
C GLU A 456 1.59 -26.56 -20.49
N PHE A 457 2.51 -25.69 -20.07
CA PHE A 457 2.61 -24.34 -20.59
C PHE A 457 3.19 -24.31 -22.01
N ASP A 458 2.95 -23.24 -22.75
CA ASP A 458 3.33 -23.10 -24.15
C ASP A 458 4.84 -23.31 -24.38
N LYS A 459 5.16 -24.00 -25.48
CA LYS A 459 6.54 -24.21 -25.96
C LYS A 459 7.13 -22.87 -26.35
N GLY A 460 8.39 -22.64 -26.01
CA GLY A 460 9.12 -21.44 -26.37
C GLY A 460 10.42 -21.31 -25.60
N ALA A 461 11.15 -20.23 -25.84
CA ALA A 461 12.38 -19.93 -25.11
C ALA A 461 12.09 -19.43 -23.68
N SER A 462 13.01 -19.73 -22.75
CA SER A 462 12.99 -19.13 -21.42
C SER A 462 13.11 -17.61 -21.50
N GLY A 463 12.23 -16.91 -20.79
CA GLY A 463 12.03 -15.47 -20.85
C GLY A 463 11.12 -15.00 -22.00
N VAL A 464 10.57 -15.91 -22.83
CA VAL A 464 9.58 -15.61 -23.88
C VAL A 464 8.22 -16.23 -23.58
N THR A 465 8.15 -17.53 -23.27
CA THR A 465 6.87 -18.20 -22.90
C THR A 465 6.78 -18.60 -21.44
N TYR A 466 7.90 -18.60 -20.72
CA TYR A 466 7.95 -18.87 -19.29
C TYR A 466 9.22 -18.27 -18.67
N SER A 467 9.20 -18.06 -17.36
CA SER A 467 10.39 -17.78 -16.55
C SER A 467 10.25 -18.43 -15.18
N ASN A 468 11.35 -18.98 -14.65
CA ASN A 468 11.38 -19.60 -13.32
C ASN A 468 10.30 -20.68 -13.09
N ALA A 469 9.85 -21.36 -14.15
CA ALA A 469 8.84 -22.41 -14.06
C ALA A 469 9.35 -23.61 -13.22
N PRO A 470 8.65 -24.04 -12.16
CA PRO A 470 9.08 -25.13 -11.28
C PRO A 470 8.75 -26.54 -11.81
N PHE A 471 8.35 -26.65 -13.09
CA PHE A 471 7.78 -27.86 -13.67
C PHE A 471 8.75 -28.57 -14.61
N ASN A 472 8.63 -29.89 -14.69
CA ASN A 472 9.28 -30.68 -15.73
C ASN A 472 8.36 -30.86 -16.93
N TYR A 473 8.84 -30.46 -18.11
CA TYR A 473 8.16 -30.66 -19.37
C TYR A 473 7.84 -32.14 -19.68
N SER A 474 8.70 -33.07 -19.26
CA SER A 474 8.61 -34.50 -19.60
C SER A 474 7.76 -35.31 -18.63
N THR A 475 7.80 -34.99 -17.33
CA THR A 475 7.11 -35.77 -16.29
C THR A 475 5.75 -35.19 -15.91
N ARG A 476 5.39 -34.01 -16.44
CA ARG A 476 4.14 -33.28 -16.12
C ARG A 476 3.93 -33.07 -14.62
N ALA A 477 5.03 -32.99 -13.87
CA ALA A 477 5.04 -32.86 -12.42
C ALA A 477 5.78 -31.59 -12.00
N SER A 478 5.35 -31.05 -10.85
CA SER A 478 6.10 -30.01 -10.16
C SER A 478 7.33 -30.63 -9.51
N ASN A 479 8.52 -30.20 -9.92
CA ASN A 479 9.77 -30.72 -9.37
C ASN A 479 10.17 -30.02 -8.07
N SER A 480 9.58 -28.86 -7.80
CA SER A 480 9.84 -28.00 -6.65
C SER A 480 8.64 -27.09 -6.39
N ALA A 481 8.64 -26.38 -5.26
CA ALA A 481 7.69 -25.29 -5.05
C ALA A 481 7.92 -24.15 -6.06
N THR A 482 6.87 -23.38 -6.34
CA THR A 482 6.93 -22.17 -7.16
C THR A 482 7.95 -21.17 -6.64
N LYS A 483 8.47 -20.34 -7.54
CA LYS A 483 9.40 -19.24 -7.24
C LYS A 483 8.68 -17.90 -7.37
N THR A 484 9.10 -16.92 -6.58
CA THR A 484 8.61 -15.55 -6.69
C THR A 484 8.97 -14.98 -8.07
N ASP A 485 8.09 -14.19 -8.66
CA ASP A 485 8.23 -13.59 -9.98
C ASP A 485 8.44 -14.63 -11.11
N GLY A 486 7.93 -15.86 -10.91
CA GLY A 486 7.83 -16.87 -11.97
C GLY A 486 6.57 -16.67 -12.80
N TRP A 487 6.58 -17.12 -14.04
CA TRP A 487 5.40 -17.05 -14.91
C TRP A 487 5.44 -18.09 -16.03
N MET A 488 4.26 -18.47 -16.51
CA MET A 488 4.08 -19.36 -17.65
C MET A 488 2.86 -18.97 -18.48
N GLU A 489 2.95 -19.14 -19.80
CA GLU A 489 1.86 -18.88 -20.75
C GLU A 489 1.09 -20.13 -21.15
N TYR A 490 -0.19 -19.95 -21.47
CA TYR A 490 -1.08 -20.98 -21.98
C TYR A 490 -1.95 -20.38 -23.08
N THR A 491 -1.84 -20.95 -24.29
CA THR A 491 -2.71 -20.58 -25.40
C THR A 491 -4.03 -21.34 -25.29
N VAL A 492 -5.14 -20.59 -25.24
CA VAL A 492 -6.49 -21.12 -25.08
C VAL A 492 -7.43 -20.61 -26.19
N ASP A 493 -8.49 -21.37 -26.46
CA ASP A 493 -9.54 -21.02 -27.42
C ASP A 493 -10.90 -21.00 -26.71
N VAL A 494 -11.41 -19.80 -26.46
CA VAL A 494 -12.68 -19.55 -25.78
C VAL A 494 -13.81 -19.73 -26.78
N LYS A 495 -14.71 -20.70 -26.55
CA LYS A 495 -15.77 -21.02 -27.50
C LYS A 495 -16.83 -19.93 -27.61
N GLU A 496 -17.19 -19.30 -26.49
CA GLU A 496 -18.24 -18.30 -26.43
C GLU A 496 -17.84 -17.15 -25.50
N THR A 497 -18.20 -15.92 -25.86
CA THR A 497 -18.01 -14.78 -24.97
C THR A 497 -18.89 -14.97 -23.74
N GLY A 498 -18.31 -14.84 -22.56
CA GLY A 498 -19.05 -15.01 -21.32
C GLY A 498 -18.19 -14.76 -20.11
N ILE A 499 -18.83 -14.76 -18.94
CA ILE A 499 -18.11 -14.69 -17.67
C ILE A 499 -17.60 -16.09 -17.36
N TYR A 500 -16.33 -16.22 -16.99
CA TYR A 500 -15.72 -17.49 -16.59
C TYR A 500 -15.22 -17.45 -15.15
N GLN A 501 -15.30 -18.61 -14.50
CA GLN A 501 -14.73 -18.89 -13.18
C GLN A 501 -13.38 -19.59 -13.36
N PHE A 502 -12.38 -19.20 -12.56
CA PHE A 502 -11.02 -19.77 -12.61
C PHE A 502 -10.71 -20.46 -11.28
N ASP A 503 -10.61 -21.78 -11.26
CA ASP A 503 -10.29 -22.52 -10.04
C ASP A 503 -8.93 -23.19 -10.17
N ALA A 504 -8.12 -23.19 -9.11
CA ALA A 504 -6.78 -23.76 -9.12
C ALA A 504 -6.64 -24.88 -8.08
N GLU A 505 -6.04 -26.01 -8.47
CA GLU A 505 -5.62 -27.05 -7.52
C GLU A 505 -4.22 -26.74 -7.02
N VAL A 506 -4.09 -26.47 -5.72
CA VAL A 506 -2.81 -26.07 -5.10
C VAL A 506 -2.48 -26.89 -3.86
N ALA A 507 -1.20 -26.98 -3.52
CA ALA A 507 -0.72 -27.54 -2.27
C ALA A 507 0.39 -26.66 -1.65
N ALA A 508 0.46 -26.57 -0.34
CA ALA A 508 1.54 -25.88 0.36
C ALA A 508 1.71 -26.38 1.81
N VAL A 509 2.96 -26.46 2.27
CA VAL A 509 3.27 -26.84 3.66
C VAL A 509 2.90 -25.74 4.65
N LYS A 510 3.04 -24.47 4.24
CA LYS A 510 2.74 -23.28 5.04
C LYS A 510 2.01 -22.24 4.19
N THR A 511 1.31 -21.33 4.84
CA THR A 511 0.69 -20.17 4.18
C THR A 511 1.75 -19.23 3.62
N GLY A 512 1.39 -18.46 2.61
CA GLY A 512 2.17 -17.30 2.17
C GLY A 512 2.67 -17.36 0.73
N GLY A 513 2.37 -18.43 -0.03
CA GLY A 513 2.47 -18.40 -1.49
C GLY A 513 1.35 -17.57 -2.10
N ALA A 514 1.54 -17.05 -3.32
CA ALA A 514 0.51 -16.30 -4.03
C ALA A 514 0.68 -16.36 -5.54
N PHE A 515 -0.42 -16.26 -6.28
CA PHE A 515 -0.43 -16.22 -7.74
C PHE A 515 -1.62 -15.43 -8.30
N HIS A 516 -1.54 -15.06 -9.57
CA HIS A 516 -2.69 -14.58 -10.32
C HIS A 516 -2.64 -15.03 -11.78
N ILE A 517 -3.79 -14.99 -12.45
CA ILE A 517 -3.91 -15.20 -13.90
C ILE A 517 -4.10 -13.84 -14.58
N SER A 518 -3.31 -13.59 -15.61
CA SER A 518 -3.36 -12.37 -16.40
C SER A 518 -3.35 -12.67 -17.90
N GLU A 519 -3.57 -11.64 -18.72
CA GLU A 519 -3.25 -11.64 -20.14
C GLU A 519 -2.60 -10.32 -20.53
N TYR A 520 -1.59 -10.43 -21.38
CA TYR A 520 -0.84 -9.30 -21.92
C TYR A 520 -1.46 -8.95 -23.27
N GLY A 521 -2.54 -8.17 -23.20
CA GLY A 521 -3.26 -7.71 -24.37
C GLY A 521 -2.53 -6.57 -25.08
N LEU A 522 -2.99 -6.24 -26.29
CA LEU A 522 -2.49 -5.08 -27.03
C LEU A 522 -2.94 -3.74 -26.44
N ASP A 523 -3.91 -3.76 -25.52
CA ASP A 523 -4.43 -2.57 -24.84
C ASP A 523 -3.91 -2.44 -23.43
N ASP A 524 -4.00 -3.49 -22.63
CA ASP A 524 -3.71 -3.45 -21.20
C ASP A 524 -3.12 -4.76 -20.67
N LEU A 525 -2.60 -4.72 -19.44
CA LEU A 525 -2.32 -5.89 -18.64
C LEU A 525 -3.59 -6.23 -17.86
N THR A 526 -4.34 -7.18 -18.42
CA THR A 526 -5.62 -7.62 -17.85
C THR A 526 -5.38 -8.68 -16.79
N PHE A 527 -5.93 -8.46 -15.59
CA PHE A 527 -5.98 -9.49 -14.55
C PHE A 527 -7.32 -10.21 -14.61
N TYR A 528 -7.28 -11.54 -14.77
CA TYR A 528 -8.46 -12.40 -14.76
C TYR A 528 -8.80 -12.88 -13.35
N THR A 529 -7.81 -12.92 -12.45
CA THR A 529 -8.01 -13.18 -11.03
C THR A 529 -7.43 -12.05 -10.18
N SER A 530 -7.85 -11.94 -8.92
CA SER A 530 -7.07 -11.20 -7.93
C SER A 530 -5.76 -11.94 -7.68
N ILE A 531 -4.92 -11.38 -6.82
CA ILE A 531 -3.79 -12.13 -6.28
C ILE A 531 -4.33 -13.12 -5.25
N ILE A 532 -4.32 -14.38 -5.64
CA ILE A 532 -4.83 -15.51 -4.88
C ILE A 532 -3.73 -15.96 -3.92
N GLU A 533 -3.95 -15.77 -2.63
CA GLU A 533 -3.09 -16.29 -1.57
C GLU A 533 -3.31 -17.80 -1.40
N VAL A 534 -2.21 -18.54 -1.31
CA VAL A 534 -2.22 -20.00 -1.16
C VAL A 534 -2.15 -20.36 0.34
N PRO A 535 -3.16 -21.06 0.87
CA PRO A 535 -3.19 -21.49 2.27
C PRO A 535 -2.22 -22.64 2.52
N ALA A 536 -1.93 -22.91 3.79
CA ALA A 536 -1.31 -24.17 4.16
C ALA A 536 -2.31 -25.32 3.92
N THR A 537 -2.00 -26.20 2.98
CA THR A 537 -2.74 -27.46 2.80
C THR A 537 -2.14 -28.60 3.64
N GLY A 538 -0.99 -28.36 4.29
CA GLY A 538 -0.38 -29.25 5.27
C GLY A 538 0.66 -30.21 4.70
N ALA A 539 0.75 -30.34 3.37
CA ALA A 539 1.78 -31.14 2.70
C ALA A 539 2.04 -30.63 1.27
N THR A 540 3.11 -31.09 0.64
CA THR A 540 3.47 -30.72 -0.74
C THR A 540 2.60 -31.40 -1.79
N ASP A 541 1.86 -32.44 -1.41
CA ASP A 541 1.03 -33.29 -2.26
C ASP A 541 -0.43 -33.36 -1.82
N ASN A 542 -0.81 -32.66 -0.74
CA ASN A 542 -2.21 -32.49 -0.34
C ASN A 542 -2.84 -31.35 -1.15
N PHE A 543 -3.27 -31.65 -2.38
CA PHE A 543 -3.89 -30.67 -3.26
C PHE A 543 -5.32 -30.35 -2.83
N GLN A 544 -5.61 -29.05 -2.72
CA GLN A 544 -6.93 -28.52 -2.44
C GLN A 544 -7.35 -27.58 -3.56
N GLN A 545 -8.64 -27.56 -3.88
CA GLN A 545 -9.19 -26.65 -4.86
C GLN A 545 -9.37 -25.26 -4.21
N LEU A 546 -8.64 -24.28 -4.73
CA LEU A 546 -8.92 -22.88 -4.51
C LEU A 546 -9.83 -22.40 -5.62
N HIS A 547 -11.01 -21.93 -5.25
CA HIS A 547 -11.87 -21.29 -6.22
C HIS A 547 -11.44 -19.84 -6.43
N GLY A 548 -11.39 -19.40 -7.68
CA GLY A 548 -10.99 -18.04 -8.02
C GLY A 548 -11.91 -17.01 -7.39
N VAL A 549 -11.31 -15.95 -6.87
CA VAL A 549 -12.01 -14.87 -6.18
C VAL A 549 -12.73 -13.94 -7.18
N PHE A 550 -12.36 -13.97 -8.46
CA PHE A 550 -13.04 -13.24 -9.53
C PHE A 550 -13.63 -14.13 -10.60
N ARG A 551 -14.71 -13.60 -11.16
CA ARG A 551 -15.35 -14.04 -12.37
C ARG A 551 -15.14 -12.93 -13.38
N LYS A 552 -14.52 -13.25 -14.50
CA LYS A 552 -14.16 -12.24 -15.49
C LYS A 552 -14.66 -12.67 -16.85
N GLU A 553 -15.08 -11.69 -17.63
CA GLU A 553 -15.48 -11.91 -19.01
C GLU A 553 -14.25 -12.34 -19.83
N LEU A 554 -14.39 -13.44 -20.56
CA LEU A 554 -13.51 -13.83 -21.65
C LEU A 554 -14.30 -13.66 -22.95
N THR A 555 -13.68 -13.06 -23.95
CA THR A 555 -14.26 -12.96 -25.30
C THR A 555 -14.07 -14.27 -26.05
N ALA A 556 -14.97 -14.61 -26.96
CA ALA A 556 -14.78 -15.74 -27.86
C ALA A 556 -13.50 -15.57 -28.71
N GLY A 557 -12.79 -16.66 -28.92
CA GLY A 557 -11.57 -16.73 -29.73
C GLY A 557 -10.31 -17.04 -28.93
N ARG A 558 -9.16 -16.76 -29.54
CA ARG A 558 -7.85 -17.15 -29.01
C ARG A 558 -7.33 -16.15 -27.97
N HIS A 559 -6.92 -16.67 -26.82
CA HIS A 559 -6.28 -15.92 -25.73
C HIS A 559 -4.91 -16.52 -25.36
N THR A 560 -4.04 -15.70 -24.78
CA THR A 560 -2.77 -16.16 -24.17
C THR A 560 -2.78 -15.82 -22.69
N LEU A 561 -3.27 -16.76 -21.88
CA LEU A 561 -3.34 -16.61 -20.43
C LEU A 561 -1.94 -16.80 -19.83
N CYS A 562 -1.65 -16.08 -18.76
CA CYS A 562 -0.39 -16.16 -18.05
C CYS A 562 -0.63 -16.40 -16.56
N LEU A 563 -0.13 -17.52 -16.05
CA LEU A 563 -0.04 -17.77 -14.62
C LEU A 563 1.21 -17.07 -14.11
N ASN A 564 1.04 -16.12 -13.19
CA ASN A 564 2.14 -15.45 -12.50
C ASN A 564 2.22 -15.97 -11.06
N THR A 565 3.40 -16.38 -10.61
CA THR A 565 3.67 -16.81 -9.24
C THR A 565 4.24 -15.65 -8.44
N ASP A 566 3.35 -14.76 -8.00
CA ASP A 566 3.68 -13.51 -7.27
C ASP A 566 4.51 -13.76 -6.03
N LYS A 567 4.31 -14.91 -5.36
CA LYS A 567 5.07 -15.30 -4.18
C LYS A 567 5.30 -16.79 -4.10
N ALA A 568 6.55 -17.18 -3.92
CA ALA A 568 7.00 -18.57 -3.83
C ALA A 568 6.32 -19.38 -2.72
N GLY A 569 6.51 -20.71 -2.78
CA GLY A 569 6.28 -21.60 -1.64
C GLY A 569 5.04 -22.48 -1.73
N PHE A 570 4.45 -22.63 -2.91
CA PHE A 570 3.32 -23.51 -3.16
C PHE A 570 3.53 -24.38 -4.40
N TYR A 571 2.65 -25.34 -4.60
CA TYR A 571 2.55 -26.21 -5.76
C TYR A 571 1.19 -25.97 -6.41
N ILE A 572 1.13 -26.02 -7.73
CA ILE A 572 -0.12 -25.89 -8.48
C ILE A 572 -0.13 -26.95 -9.58
N ARG A 573 -1.28 -27.61 -9.77
CA ARG A 573 -1.42 -28.72 -10.72
C ARG A 573 -2.35 -28.39 -11.86
N ASN A 574 -3.57 -27.95 -11.56
CA ASN A 574 -4.60 -27.71 -12.56
C ASN A 574 -5.23 -26.33 -12.37
N ILE A 575 -5.59 -25.68 -13.47
CA ILE A 575 -6.44 -24.48 -13.50
C ILE A 575 -7.68 -24.84 -14.32
N SER A 576 -8.83 -24.95 -13.65
CA SER A 576 -10.12 -25.19 -14.29
C SER A 576 -10.77 -23.86 -14.64
N ILE A 577 -11.17 -23.70 -15.90
CA ILE A 577 -11.84 -22.50 -16.39
C ILE A 577 -13.20 -22.89 -16.94
N THR A 578 -14.26 -22.54 -16.22
CA THR A 578 -15.63 -22.97 -16.50
C THR A 578 -16.54 -21.77 -16.74
N PRO A 579 -17.57 -21.88 -17.59
CA PRO A 579 -18.47 -20.77 -17.83
C PRO A 579 -19.25 -20.51 -16.54
N TYR A 580 -19.30 -19.27 -16.13
CA TYR A 580 -20.12 -18.83 -15.03
C TYR A 580 -21.49 -18.41 -15.57
N ALA A 581 -22.50 -19.25 -15.32
CA ALA A 581 -23.89 -18.90 -15.52
C ALA A 581 -24.54 -18.61 -14.16
N GLU A 582 -24.96 -17.37 -13.94
CA GLU A 582 -25.73 -17.00 -12.76
C GLU A 582 -27.17 -17.49 -12.90
N ASP A 583 -27.65 -18.31 -11.95
CA ASP A 583 -29.08 -18.50 -11.78
C ASP A 583 -29.67 -17.26 -11.09
N LYS A 584 -30.25 -16.37 -11.89
CA LYS A 584 -30.91 -15.14 -11.39
C LYS A 584 -32.09 -15.42 -10.45
N THR A 585 -32.60 -16.65 -10.43
CA THR A 585 -33.69 -17.07 -9.56
C THR A 585 -33.22 -17.69 -8.25
N MET A 586 -31.92 -18.04 -8.15
CA MET A 586 -31.32 -18.61 -6.95
C MET A 586 -31.05 -17.56 -5.88
N THR A 587 -31.32 -17.93 -4.63
CA THR A 587 -30.94 -17.16 -3.45
C THR A 587 -29.73 -17.80 -2.78
N CYS A 588 -28.82 -16.97 -2.27
CA CYS A 588 -27.70 -17.40 -1.42
C CYS A 588 -27.40 -16.28 -0.42
N THR A 589 -27.56 -16.55 0.87
CA THR A 589 -27.26 -15.61 1.95
C THR A 589 -26.42 -16.28 3.00
N VAL A 590 -25.38 -15.60 3.47
CA VAL A 590 -24.52 -16.07 4.55
C VAL A 590 -24.75 -15.25 5.81
N THR A 591 -24.64 -15.88 6.96
CA THR A 591 -24.67 -15.27 8.29
C THR A 591 -23.59 -15.89 9.15
N ARG A 592 -23.16 -15.17 10.19
CA ARG A 592 -22.12 -15.57 11.14
C ARG A 592 -22.54 -15.19 12.54
N THR A 593 -22.32 -16.07 13.52
CA THR A 593 -22.62 -15.81 14.93
C THR A 593 -21.58 -16.50 15.82
N PRO A 594 -20.90 -15.76 16.72
CA PRO A 594 -20.95 -14.30 16.89
C PRO A 594 -20.30 -13.53 15.71
N THR A 595 -20.59 -12.24 15.57
CA THR A 595 -20.03 -11.39 14.48
C THR A 595 -18.61 -10.87 14.79
N THR A 596 -18.17 -11.06 16.03
CA THR A 596 -16.86 -10.70 16.54
C THR A 596 -16.35 -11.85 17.39
N VAL A 597 -15.11 -12.29 17.15
CA VAL A 597 -14.42 -13.37 17.86
C VAL A 597 -12.96 -12.99 18.09
N GLN A 598 -12.26 -13.63 19.01
CA GLN A 598 -10.79 -13.59 19.04
C GLN A 598 -10.18 -14.65 18.11
N VAL A 599 -8.90 -14.48 17.75
CA VAL A 599 -8.14 -15.54 17.08
C VAL A 599 -8.22 -16.83 17.91
N GLY A 600 -8.60 -17.94 17.26
CA GLY A 600 -8.79 -19.23 17.91
C GLY A 600 -10.17 -19.47 18.53
N GLU A 601 -11.05 -18.47 18.59
CA GLU A 601 -12.44 -18.64 19.03
C GLU A 601 -13.36 -19.05 17.87
N LYS A 602 -14.37 -19.88 18.15
CA LYS A 602 -15.30 -20.37 17.14
C LYS A 602 -16.34 -19.32 16.76
N THR A 603 -16.66 -19.23 15.47
CA THR A 603 -17.89 -18.65 14.95
C THR A 603 -18.64 -19.68 14.11
N THR A 604 -19.96 -19.73 14.25
CA THR A 604 -20.81 -20.55 13.39
C THR A 604 -21.17 -19.75 12.15
N ILE A 605 -20.91 -20.30 10.97
CA ILE A 605 -21.34 -19.76 9.68
C ILE A 605 -22.54 -20.55 9.21
N LYS A 606 -23.63 -19.86 8.88
CA LYS A 606 -24.85 -20.46 8.36
C LYS A 606 -25.16 -19.88 6.99
N VAL A 607 -25.37 -20.75 6.01
CA VAL A 607 -25.77 -20.37 4.66
C VAL A 607 -27.21 -20.81 4.43
N THR A 608 -28.00 -19.93 3.83
CA THR A 608 -29.34 -20.25 3.30
C THR A 608 -29.29 -20.09 1.80
N ALA A 609 -29.58 -21.16 1.07
CA ALA A 609 -29.57 -21.18 -0.38
C ALA A 609 -30.75 -21.97 -0.95
N SER A 610 -31.28 -21.53 -2.08
CA SER A 610 -32.34 -22.23 -2.82
C SER A 610 -32.34 -21.83 -4.29
N SER A 611 -32.53 -22.78 -5.21
CA SER A 611 -32.81 -22.50 -6.62
C SER A 611 -34.27 -22.83 -6.95
N LYS A 612 -34.85 -22.10 -7.90
CA LYS A 612 -36.19 -22.41 -8.44
C LYS A 612 -36.15 -23.38 -9.61
N THR A 613 -34.97 -23.58 -10.21
CA THR A 613 -34.82 -24.40 -11.42
C THR A 613 -34.20 -25.76 -11.14
N SER A 614 -33.47 -25.92 -10.02
CA SER A 614 -32.81 -27.17 -9.66
C SER A 614 -32.61 -27.28 -8.14
N THR A 615 -32.10 -28.40 -7.66
CA THR A 615 -31.74 -28.58 -6.23
C THR A 615 -30.32 -28.10 -5.99
N ILE A 616 -30.05 -27.53 -4.81
CA ILE A 616 -28.68 -27.17 -4.41
C ILE A 616 -27.85 -28.44 -4.24
N ALA A 617 -26.80 -28.60 -5.05
CA ALA A 617 -25.87 -29.73 -4.99
C ALA A 617 -24.81 -29.52 -3.91
N GLN A 618 -24.30 -28.29 -3.79
CA GLN A 618 -23.34 -27.93 -2.74
C GLN A 618 -23.31 -26.43 -2.44
N VAL A 619 -22.78 -26.10 -1.26
CA VAL A 619 -22.47 -24.74 -0.83
C VAL A 619 -21.02 -24.68 -0.40
N ASN A 620 -20.23 -23.88 -1.09
CA ASN A 620 -18.85 -23.58 -0.72
C ASN A 620 -18.81 -22.30 0.10
N VAL A 621 -18.22 -22.35 1.29
CA VAL A 621 -18.09 -21.22 2.22
C VAL A 621 -16.66 -20.72 2.21
N TYR A 622 -16.48 -19.40 2.11
CA TYR A 622 -15.18 -18.77 2.00
C TYR A 622 -14.98 -17.69 3.07
N ALA A 623 -13.75 -17.57 3.56
CA ALA A 623 -13.27 -16.42 4.34
C ALA A 623 -12.14 -15.73 3.56
N ASN A 624 -12.30 -14.44 3.23
CA ASN A 624 -11.34 -13.70 2.40
C ASN A 624 -11.02 -14.39 1.05
N GLY A 625 -11.98 -15.12 0.49
CA GLY A 625 -11.82 -15.89 -0.75
C GLY A 625 -11.20 -17.29 -0.57
N LEU A 626 -10.73 -17.65 0.64
CA LEU A 626 -10.26 -19.00 0.95
C LEU A 626 -11.43 -19.93 1.28
N LEU A 627 -11.51 -21.09 0.62
CA LEU A 627 -12.52 -22.12 0.94
C LEU A 627 -12.28 -22.65 2.37
N ILE A 628 -13.24 -22.41 3.26
CA ILE A 628 -13.19 -22.87 4.66
C ILE A 628 -14.10 -24.07 4.91
N GLY A 629 -15.00 -24.39 3.97
CA GLY A 629 -15.78 -25.62 4.00
C GLY A 629 -16.73 -25.77 2.82
N THR A 630 -17.02 -27.02 2.46
CA THR A 630 -18.04 -27.39 1.47
C THR A 630 -19.15 -28.15 2.18
N LEU A 631 -20.39 -27.75 1.92
CA LEU A 631 -21.58 -28.26 2.59
C LEU A 631 -22.52 -28.84 1.53
N THR A 632 -22.73 -30.15 1.55
CA THR A 632 -23.54 -30.87 0.56
C THR A 632 -24.97 -31.14 1.03
N GLU A 633 -25.25 -30.90 2.31
CA GLU A 633 -26.56 -31.19 2.92
C GLU A 633 -27.05 -30.01 3.77
N ALA A 634 -28.36 -29.78 3.73
CA ALA A 634 -29.01 -28.76 4.55
C ALA A 634 -29.33 -29.31 5.97
N PRO A 635 -29.22 -28.49 7.04
CA PRO A 635 -28.90 -27.06 7.05
C PRO A 635 -27.41 -26.80 6.83
N TYR A 636 -27.09 -25.96 5.84
CA TYR A 636 -25.70 -25.60 5.50
C TYR A 636 -25.07 -24.77 6.62
N THR A 637 -24.35 -25.45 7.52
CA THR A 637 -23.70 -24.85 8.70
C THR A 637 -22.25 -25.31 8.81
N LEU A 638 -21.35 -24.39 9.13
CA LEU A 638 -19.92 -24.62 9.29
C LEU A 638 -19.43 -23.96 10.59
N GLU A 639 -18.70 -24.70 11.42
CA GLU A 639 -17.94 -24.14 12.54
C GLU A 639 -16.59 -23.63 12.02
N TYR A 640 -16.35 -22.32 12.13
CA TYR A 640 -15.13 -21.69 11.66
C TYR A 640 -14.30 -21.14 12.83
N VAL A 641 -13.01 -21.46 12.84
CA VAL A 641 -12.04 -20.94 13.82
C VAL A 641 -11.00 -20.11 13.07
N PRO A 642 -11.06 -18.77 13.12
CA PRO A 642 -10.09 -17.92 12.45
C PRO A 642 -8.73 -18.01 13.16
N THR A 643 -7.69 -18.16 12.36
CA THR A 643 -6.29 -18.22 12.81
C THR A 643 -5.54 -16.90 12.65
N VAL A 644 -6.18 -15.89 12.03
CA VAL A 644 -5.61 -14.57 11.74
C VAL A 644 -6.60 -13.49 12.18
N TYR A 645 -6.12 -12.47 12.90
CA TYR A 645 -6.93 -11.32 13.33
C TYR A 645 -7.18 -10.34 12.17
N GLY A 646 -8.13 -9.44 12.34
CA GLY A 646 -8.57 -8.48 11.31
C GLY A 646 -10.03 -8.70 10.88
N LYS A 647 -10.48 -7.88 9.94
CA LYS A 647 -11.81 -8.03 9.34
C LYS A 647 -11.74 -9.09 8.25
N GLN A 648 -12.54 -10.14 8.36
CA GLN A 648 -12.63 -11.19 7.34
C GLN A 648 -13.97 -11.12 6.61
N GLN A 649 -13.92 -11.14 5.28
CA GLN A 649 -15.08 -11.18 4.39
C GLN A 649 -15.56 -12.63 4.23
N ILE A 650 -16.68 -12.95 4.85
CA ILE A 650 -17.32 -14.26 4.72
C ILE A 650 -18.28 -14.22 3.53
N THR A 651 -18.08 -15.12 2.58
CA THR A 651 -18.96 -15.32 1.42
C THR A 651 -19.33 -16.78 1.29
N ALA A 652 -20.39 -17.08 0.56
CA ALA A 652 -20.73 -18.43 0.16
C ALA A 652 -21.12 -18.47 -1.31
N ILE A 653 -20.81 -19.57 -1.99
CA ILE A 653 -21.24 -19.86 -3.35
C ILE A 653 -22.13 -21.10 -3.29
N ALA A 654 -23.42 -20.93 -3.56
CA ALA A 654 -24.33 -22.04 -3.77
C ALA A 654 -24.25 -22.48 -5.23
N ILE A 655 -24.21 -23.80 -5.46
CA ILE A 655 -24.16 -24.43 -6.78
C ILE A 655 -25.32 -25.43 -6.86
N ASP A 656 -26.14 -25.33 -7.89
CA ASP A 656 -27.24 -26.27 -8.12
C ASP A 656 -26.78 -27.52 -8.89
N ALA A 657 -27.67 -28.51 -9.01
CA ALA A 657 -27.36 -29.79 -9.67
C ALA A 657 -27.12 -29.65 -11.19
N ASP A 658 -27.48 -28.51 -11.78
CA ASP A 658 -27.23 -28.17 -13.18
C ASP A 658 -25.91 -27.40 -13.35
N GLY A 659 -25.18 -27.13 -12.25
CA GLY A 659 -23.93 -26.39 -12.24
C GLY A 659 -24.06 -24.86 -12.24
N LYS A 660 -25.28 -24.31 -12.16
CA LYS A 660 -25.48 -22.85 -12.03
C LYS A 660 -25.17 -22.42 -10.61
N SER A 661 -24.67 -21.19 -10.45
CA SER A 661 -24.21 -20.74 -9.15
C SER A 661 -24.56 -19.29 -8.80
N LYS A 662 -24.61 -19.00 -7.50
CA LYS A 662 -24.96 -17.70 -6.93
C LYS A 662 -24.08 -17.46 -5.72
N THR A 663 -23.41 -16.31 -5.70
CA THR A 663 -22.63 -15.88 -4.54
C THR A 663 -23.48 -15.03 -3.61
N SER A 664 -23.32 -15.23 -2.30
CA SER A 664 -23.89 -14.35 -1.30
C SER A 664 -23.24 -12.97 -1.32
N THR A 665 -23.94 -11.95 -0.82
CA THR A 665 -23.27 -10.73 -0.37
C THR A 665 -22.26 -11.06 0.73
N ALA A 666 -21.11 -10.40 0.74
CA ALA A 666 -20.10 -10.59 1.77
C ALA A 666 -20.60 -10.11 3.14
N GLN A 667 -20.26 -10.86 4.20
CA GLN A 667 -20.50 -10.49 5.59
C GLN A 667 -19.18 -10.36 6.33
N VAL A 668 -18.98 -9.26 7.06
CA VAL A 668 -17.75 -9.04 7.82
C VAL A 668 -17.80 -9.79 9.15
N LEU A 669 -16.81 -10.65 9.38
CA LEU A 669 -16.43 -11.21 10.68
C LEU A 669 -15.28 -10.35 11.24
N THR A 670 -15.41 -9.84 12.45
CA THR A 670 -14.30 -9.11 13.11
C THR A 670 -13.54 -10.08 13.99
N VAL A 671 -12.28 -10.35 13.65
CA VAL A 671 -11.41 -11.21 14.45
C VAL A 671 -10.45 -10.33 15.23
N ASN A 672 -10.61 -10.29 16.54
CA ASN A 672 -9.72 -9.55 17.43
C ASN A 672 -8.47 -10.38 17.71
N PRO A 673 -7.30 -9.74 17.91
CA PRO A 673 -6.14 -10.45 18.42
C PRO A 673 -6.45 -11.09 19.77
N LYS A 674 -5.82 -12.22 20.05
CA LYS A 674 -5.90 -12.90 21.35
C LYS A 674 -4.79 -12.38 22.24
N ARG A 675 -5.13 -11.90 23.45
CA ARG A 675 -4.14 -11.52 24.46
C ARG A 675 -3.49 -12.78 25.04
N GLU A 676 -2.17 -12.82 25.06
CA GLU A 676 -1.38 -13.92 25.64
C GLU A 676 -0.23 -13.38 26.50
N PRO A 677 0.22 -14.11 27.52
CA PRO A 677 1.40 -13.73 28.30
C PRO A 677 2.66 -13.61 27.42
N TYR A 678 3.52 -12.61 27.68
CA TYR A 678 4.76 -12.40 26.91
C TYR A 678 5.81 -13.52 27.08
N ALA A 679 5.81 -14.19 28.23
CA ALA A 679 6.68 -15.31 28.58
C ALA A 679 5.89 -16.33 29.42
N SER A 680 6.55 -17.31 30.05
CA SER A 680 5.94 -18.44 30.81
C SER A 680 5.13 -18.07 32.07
N GLY A 681 4.46 -16.91 32.11
CA GLY A 681 3.70 -16.38 33.23
C GLY A 681 4.57 -15.71 34.28
N ILE A 682 4.20 -14.50 34.69
CA ILE A 682 4.84 -13.77 35.79
C ILE A 682 4.26 -14.29 37.11
N SER A 683 5.09 -14.75 38.05
CA SER A 683 4.61 -15.18 39.37
C SER A 683 4.67 -14.05 40.39
N ILE A 684 3.67 -13.95 41.27
CA ILE A 684 3.61 -13.02 42.39
C ILE A 684 3.46 -13.83 43.71
N PRO A 685 4.35 -13.71 44.71
CA PRO A 685 5.51 -12.82 44.79
C PRO A 685 6.55 -13.06 43.68
N GLY A 686 7.22 -11.99 43.27
CA GLY A 686 8.19 -12.03 42.17
C GLY A 686 8.33 -10.69 41.45
N THR A 687 9.15 -10.69 40.40
CA THR A 687 9.47 -9.51 39.60
C THR A 687 8.71 -9.51 38.29
N LEU A 688 8.02 -8.41 38.01
CA LEU A 688 7.40 -8.06 36.75
C LEU A 688 8.30 -7.02 36.05
N GLN A 689 8.91 -7.39 34.93
CA GLN A 689 9.62 -6.43 34.08
C GLN A 689 8.57 -5.62 33.30
N ALA A 690 8.68 -4.29 33.30
CA ALA A 690 7.63 -3.44 32.75
C ALA A 690 7.50 -3.57 31.22
N GLU A 691 8.61 -3.85 30.52
CA GLU A 691 8.64 -4.10 29.08
C GLU A 691 8.06 -5.47 28.65
N ASN A 692 7.78 -6.36 29.61
CA ASN A 692 7.24 -7.71 29.37
C ASN A 692 5.71 -7.75 29.52
N PHE A 693 5.00 -6.73 29.02
CA PHE A 693 3.54 -6.70 28.96
C PHE A 693 3.00 -7.74 27.97
N ASP A 694 1.75 -8.18 28.14
CA ASP A 694 1.15 -9.23 27.33
C ASP A 694 1.22 -8.92 25.82
N VAL A 695 1.30 -9.97 24.99
CA VAL A 695 1.14 -9.82 23.54
C VAL A 695 -0.35 -9.78 23.21
N GLY A 696 -0.74 -8.96 22.24
CA GLY A 696 -2.15 -8.75 21.91
C GLY A 696 -2.42 -7.48 21.11
N GLY A 697 -1.50 -6.51 21.16
CA GLY A 697 -1.53 -5.31 20.33
C GLY A 697 -2.31 -4.16 20.95
N GLU A 698 -2.23 -3.01 20.26
CA GLU A 698 -2.85 -1.74 20.61
C GLU A 698 -4.37 -1.89 20.85
N GLY A 699 -4.86 -1.36 21.96
CA GLY A 699 -6.22 -1.47 22.44
C GLY A 699 -6.57 -2.80 23.15
N TYR A 700 -5.70 -3.81 23.11
CA TYR A 700 -5.97 -5.15 23.68
C TYR A 700 -5.00 -5.53 24.80
N SER A 701 -3.69 -5.40 24.59
CA SER A 701 -2.68 -5.67 25.62
C SER A 701 -1.94 -4.41 26.10
N TYR A 702 -2.01 -3.33 25.32
CA TYR A 702 -1.57 -1.99 25.72
C TYR A 702 -2.40 -0.92 25.01
N HIS A 703 -2.23 0.33 25.43
CA HIS A 703 -2.62 1.53 24.69
C HIS A 703 -1.49 2.54 24.81
N ASP A 704 -0.99 2.96 23.67
CA ASP A 704 -0.02 4.04 23.54
C ASP A 704 -0.63 5.21 22.76
N THR A 705 -0.27 6.44 23.11
CA THR A 705 -0.76 7.63 22.39
C THR A 705 0.05 7.92 21.14
N SER A 706 1.30 7.46 21.11
CA SER A 706 2.10 7.35 19.91
C SER A 706 1.71 6.09 19.13
N THR A 707 2.19 5.96 17.89
CA THR A 707 1.90 4.76 17.07
C THR A 707 3.13 3.97 16.69
N ALA A 708 4.29 4.39 17.15
CA ALA A 708 5.55 3.72 16.96
C ALA A 708 6.33 3.85 18.25
N ASN A 709 7.03 2.78 18.63
CA ASN A 709 7.98 2.83 19.73
C ASN A 709 9.12 3.81 19.40
N GLU A 710 9.09 4.98 20.03
CA GLU A 710 10.08 6.06 19.99
C GLU A 710 11.28 5.79 20.92
N GLY A 711 11.25 4.65 21.61
CA GLY A 711 12.29 4.22 22.53
C GLY A 711 13.57 3.72 21.86
N ASP A 712 14.70 3.82 22.58
CA ASP A 712 16.03 3.56 22.08
C ASP A 712 16.57 2.14 22.41
N ALA A 713 15.70 1.23 22.90
CA ALA A 713 16.09 -0.11 23.34
C ALA A 713 16.08 -1.19 22.25
N ASN A 714 15.56 -0.89 21.04
CA ASN A 714 15.39 -1.86 19.95
C ASN A 714 14.68 -3.16 20.42
N PHE A 715 13.55 -3.01 21.09
CA PHE A 715 12.81 -4.12 21.67
C PHE A 715 11.32 -3.87 21.54
N ARG A 716 10.58 -4.90 21.11
CA ARG A 716 9.15 -4.76 20.77
C ARG A 716 8.91 -3.62 19.78
N THR A 717 9.78 -3.51 18.79
CA THR A 717 9.74 -2.47 17.75
C THR A 717 8.49 -2.51 16.86
N ASN A 718 7.70 -3.57 16.96
CA ASN A 718 6.43 -3.74 16.27
C ASN A 718 5.22 -3.31 17.13
N ASP A 719 5.43 -3.03 18.42
CA ASP A 719 4.42 -2.47 19.31
C ASP A 719 4.59 -0.94 19.42
N GLY A 720 3.52 -0.23 19.77
CA GLY A 720 3.53 1.22 19.98
C GLY A 720 4.15 1.65 21.31
N VAL A 721 4.25 0.75 22.30
CA VAL A 721 4.79 1.08 23.62
C VAL A 721 6.27 1.47 23.53
N ASP A 722 6.59 2.65 24.04
CA ASP A 722 7.95 3.17 24.08
C ASP A 722 8.86 2.41 25.06
N VAL A 723 9.87 1.72 24.51
CA VAL A 723 10.85 0.97 25.30
C VAL A 723 12.23 1.60 25.18
N VAL A 724 12.70 2.15 26.29
CA VAL A 724 13.99 2.84 26.41
C VAL A 724 15.04 1.96 27.09
N LYS A 725 16.31 2.33 26.96
CA LYS A 725 17.39 1.73 27.75
C LYS A 725 17.17 2.04 29.22
N GLY A 726 17.04 0.98 30.02
CA GLY A 726 16.83 1.03 31.46
C GLY A 726 18.13 0.93 32.25
N ASN A 727 18.02 0.81 33.58
CA ASN A 727 19.15 0.58 34.48
C ASN A 727 19.75 -0.82 34.28
N ASN A 728 20.74 -0.94 33.38
CA ASN A 728 21.34 -2.22 32.94
C ASN A 728 20.32 -3.19 32.31
N GLY A 729 19.34 -2.66 31.58
CA GLY A 729 18.24 -3.43 31.01
C GLY A 729 17.37 -2.57 30.10
N LYS A 730 16.06 -2.79 30.14
CA LYS A 730 15.07 -2.00 29.40
C LYS A 730 14.10 -1.39 30.40
N ALA A 731 13.37 -0.37 29.96
CA ALA A 731 12.30 0.23 30.74
C ALA A 731 11.23 0.72 29.77
N ILE A 732 10.00 0.85 30.26
CA ILE A 732 9.00 1.66 29.56
C ILE A 732 9.39 3.12 29.77
N GLY A 733 9.41 3.92 28.70
CA GLY A 733 9.78 5.33 28.74
C GLY A 733 8.79 6.19 27.95
N TYR A 734 9.11 7.48 27.76
CA TYR A 734 8.30 8.44 26.97
C TYR A 734 6.79 8.50 27.30
N THR A 735 6.40 7.96 28.44
CA THR A 735 5.00 7.76 28.81
C THR A 735 4.17 9.04 28.80
N GLU A 736 2.98 8.99 28.24
CA GLU A 736 1.97 10.05 28.28
C GLU A 736 0.77 9.66 29.14
N ALA A 737 -0.03 10.65 29.52
CA ALA A 737 -1.20 10.40 30.36
C ALA A 737 -2.22 9.51 29.65
N ASP A 738 -2.82 8.59 30.40
CA ASP A 738 -3.83 7.60 29.98
C ASP A 738 -3.34 6.42 29.13
N GLU A 739 -2.05 6.35 28.84
CA GLU A 739 -1.41 5.12 28.33
C GLU A 739 -1.49 3.98 29.33
N TRP A 740 -1.52 2.74 28.83
CA TRP A 740 -1.59 1.58 29.70
C TRP A 740 -1.00 0.31 29.10
N MET A 741 -0.58 -0.61 29.97
CA MET A 741 -0.08 -1.93 29.60
C MET A 741 -0.69 -2.99 30.53
N GLU A 742 -1.02 -4.16 29.99
CA GLU A 742 -1.58 -5.29 30.74
C GLU A 742 -0.59 -6.45 30.87
N TYR A 743 -0.67 -7.15 31.99
CA TYR A 743 0.23 -8.23 32.38
C TYR A 743 -0.57 -9.38 32.97
N THR A 744 -0.42 -10.57 32.41
CA THR A 744 -0.94 -11.79 33.01
C THR A 744 0.03 -12.30 34.08
N VAL A 745 -0.46 -12.40 35.31
CA VAL A 745 0.31 -12.80 36.49
C VAL A 745 -0.37 -13.96 37.21
N ASN A 746 0.43 -14.87 37.79
CA ASN A 746 -0.03 -15.94 38.64
C ASN A 746 0.32 -15.62 40.11
N VAL A 747 -0.69 -15.27 40.89
CA VAL A 747 -0.55 -15.03 42.33
C VAL A 747 -0.45 -16.39 43.02
N LYS A 748 0.68 -16.67 43.64
CA LYS A 748 0.96 -17.97 44.27
C LYS A 748 0.13 -18.20 45.54
N GLU A 749 -0.17 -17.14 46.28
CA GLU A 749 -0.81 -17.24 47.59
C GLU A 749 -1.81 -16.11 47.83
N THR A 750 -2.96 -16.41 48.43
CA THR A 750 -3.95 -15.37 48.74
C THR A 750 -3.45 -14.49 49.90
N GLY A 751 -3.26 -13.20 49.67
CA GLY A 751 -2.70 -12.32 50.69
C GLY A 751 -2.65 -10.84 50.34
N LYS A 752 -2.11 -10.06 51.27
CA LYS A 752 -1.76 -8.65 51.07
C LYS A 752 -0.31 -8.57 50.61
N TYR A 753 -0.06 -7.69 49.65
CA TYR A 753 1.24 -7.54 49.00
C TYR A 753 1.75 -6.10 49.10
N THR A 754 3.06 -5.93 49.03
CA THR A 754 3.69 -4.66 48.68
C THR A 754 4.18 -4.73 47.23
N CYS A 755 4.24 -3.58 46.57
CA CYS A 755 4.88 -3.41 45.28
C CYS A 755 5.99 -2.38 45.41
N GLU A 756 7.23 -2.78 45.16
CA GLU A 756 8.34 -1.87 44.93
C GLU A 756 8.49 -1.64 43.43
N ALA A 757 8.35 -0.40 42.98
CA ALA A 757 8.56 0.00 41.59
C ALA A 757 9.91 0.69 41.43
N VAL A 758 10.71 0.25 40.47
CA VAL A 758 11.98 0.90 40.10
C VAL A 758 11.69 1.85 38.94
N VAL A 759 11.80 3.15 39.21
CA VAL A 759 11.24 4.22 38.36
C VAL A 759 12.19 5.41 38.24
N SER A 760 12.02 6.22 37.21
CA SER A 760 12.78 7.45 36.98
C SER A 760 11.89 8.54 36.37
N SER A 761 12.14 9.81 36.66
CA SER A 761 11.48 10.93 36.00
C SER A 761 12.35 12.18 36.03
N GLY A 762 12.42 12.87 34.89
CA GLY A 762 13.05 14.17 34.74
C GLY A 762 12.21 15.35 35.25
N VAL A 763 10.93 15.10 35.59
CA VAL A 763 9.93 16.14 35.91
C VAL A 763 9.16 15.83 37.20
N THR A 764 8.45 16.83 37.73
CA THR A 764 7.53 16.63 38.86
C THR A 764 6.15 16.18 38.39
N GLY A 765 5.40 15.47 39.25
CA GLY A 765 4.01 15.11 38.99
C GLY A 765 3.78 13.80 38.23
N SER A 766 4.84 13.10 37.83
CA SER A 766 4.75 11.77 37.22
C SER A 766 4.15 10.72 38.18
N LYS A 767 3.29 9.84 37.66
CA LYS A 767 2.64 8.78 38.44
C LYS A 767 1.94 7.77 37.54
N PHE A 768 1.75 6.57 38.07
CA PHE A 768 0.91 5.55 37.45
C PHE A 768 0.09 4.80 38.50
N ILE A 769 -0.95 4.11 38.04
CA ILE A 769 -1.78 3.25 38.88
C ILE A 769 -1.64 1.80 38.45
N ILE A 770 -1.79 0.89 39.40
CA ILE A 770 -1.89 -0.54 39.17
C ILE A 770 -3.34 -0.93 39.43
N GLN A 771 -3.97 -1.62 38.49
CA GLN A 771 -5.36 -2.09 38.58
C GLN A 771 -5.42 -3.59 38.30
N ARG A 772 -6.38 -4.30 38.90
CA ARG A 772 -6.77 -5.66 38.47
C ARG A 772 -7.89 -5.55 37.45
N VAL A 773 -7.78 -6.27 36.34
CA VAL A 773 -8.78 -6.30 35.26
C VAL A 773 -9.59 -7.59 35.32
N LEU A 774 -10.92 -7.48 35.25
CA LEU A 774 -11.84 -8.61 35.12
C LEU A 774 -12.98 -8.23 34.16
N GLY A 775 -12.93 -8.75 32.94
CA GLY A 775 -13.82 -8.29 31.86
C GLY A 775 -13.65 -6.78 31.62
N SER A 776 -14.75 -6.02 31.64
CA SER A 776 -14.72 -4.56 31.53
C SER A 776 -14.36 -3.84 32.84
N SER A 777 -14.39 -4.54 33.98
CA SER A 777 -14.19 -3.96 35.31
C SER A 777 -12.70 -3.81 35.66
N LYS A 778 -12.34 -2.67 36.26
CA LYS A 778 -10.97 -2.38 36.73
C LYS A 778 -11.01 -2.02 38.22
N THR A 779 -10.32 -2.77 39.05
CA THR A 779 -10.20 -2.50 40.49
C THR A 779 -8.85 -1.84 40.76
N LEU A 780 -8.82 -0.65 41.34
CA LEU A 780 -7.57 0.00 41.75
C LEU A 780 -6.87 -0.83 42.83
N LEU A 781 -5.58 -1.11 42.63
CA LEU A 781 -4.74 -1.85 43.57
C LEU A 781 -3.77 -0.91 44.27
N ALA A 782 -3.10 -0.03 43.54
CA ALA A 782 -2.16 0.95 44.09
C ALA A 782 -2.02 2.18 43.18
N THR A 783 -1.58 3.29 43.78
CA THR A 783 -1.10 4.48 43.06
C THR A 783 0.37 4.68 43.39
N ILE A 784 1.22 4.65 42.37
CA ILE A 784 2.66 4.86 42.51
C ILE A 784 2.97 6.29 42.09
N ASN A 785 3.40 7.12 43.05
CA ASN A 785 3.91 8.45 42.77
C ASN A 785 5.39 8.34 42.38
N VAL A 786 5.75 8.78 41.18
CA VAL A 786 7.12 8.74 40.69
C VAL A 786 7.80 10.05 41.04
N PRO A 787 8.81 10.07 41.94
CA PRO A 787 9.50 11.30 42.27
C PRO A 787 10.33 11.79 41.08
N GLN A 788 10.56 13.10 41.01
CA GLN A 788 11.60 13.64 40.14
C GLN A 788 12.95 13.12 40.63
N THR A 789 13.58 12.23 39.87
CA THR A 789 14.83 11.57 40.26
C THR A 789 16.05 12.39 39.86
N ALA A 790 15.95 13.15 38.77
CA ALA A 790 16.92 14.13 38.29
C ALA A 790 16.22 15.25 37.50
N ASN A 791 16.91 16.35 37.19
CA ASN A 791 16.32 17.45 36.42
C ASN A 791 16.48 17.23 34.91
N ASN A 792 15.38 17.05 34.19
CA ASN A 792 15.36 16.77 32.75
C ASN A 792 16.25 15.59 32.33
N ASP A 793 16.34 14.58 33.20
CA ASP A 793 17.05 13.32 32.98
C ASP A 793 16.18 12.15 33.45
N TRP A 794 16.11 11.10 32.63
CA TRP A 794 15.34 9.89 32.87
C TRP A 794 16.22 8.64 33.07
N GLY A 795 17.55 8.78 33.09
CA GLY A 795 18.50 7.69 33.34
C GLY A 795 18.74 7.36 34.82
N THR A 796 18.30 8.22 35.75
CA THR A 796 18.54 8.05 37.19
C THR A 796 17.37 7.34 37.89
N TYR A 797 17.48 6.04 38.17
CA TYR A 797 16.40 5.24 38.77
C TYR A 797 16.40 5.24 40.31
N LYS A 798 15.21 5.21 40.91
CA LYS A 798 14.98 5.02 42.36
C LYS A 798 13.83 4.02 42.59
N SER A 799 13.86 3.34 43.74
CA SER A 799 12.77 2.48 44.17
C SER A 799 11.70 3.27 44.94
N VAL A 800 10.43 3.00 44.64
CA VAL A 800 9.26 3.50 45.39
C VAL A 800 8.40 2.32 45.82
N THR A 801 8.13 2.20 47.12
CA THR A 801 7.36 1.08 47.67
C THR A 801 5.96 1.54 48.07
N GLN A 802 4.94 0.76 47.67
CA GLN A 802 3.54 1.02 47.99
C GLN A 802 2.82 -0.27 48.38
N ASP A 803 1.96 -0.20 49.40
CA ASP A 803 1.06 -1.30 49.75
C ASP A 803 -0.02 -1.50 48.68
N ILE A 804 -0.30 -2.75 48.32
CA ILE A 804 -1.48 -3.10 47.53
C ILE A 804 -2.71 -3.01 48.45
N SER A 805 -3.66 -2.17 48.07
CA SER A 805 -4.81 -1.75 48.90
C SER A 805 -5.83 -2.85 49.18
N THR A 806 -5.79 -3.96 48.45
CA THR A 806 -6.74 -5.09 48.59
C THR A 806 -6.01 -6.44 48.61
N THR A 807 -6.71 -7.48 49.05
CA THR A 807 -6.20 -8.86 49.01
C THR A 807 -6.19 -9.36 47.57
N LEU A 808 -5.05 -9.87 47.12
CA LEU A 808 -4.95 -10.63 45.87
C LEU A 808 -5.21 -12.11 46.19
N SER A 809 -6.12 -12.75 45.45
CA SER A 809 -6.40 -14.18 45.59
C SER A 809 -5.37 -15.01 44.83
N ALA A 810 -5.07 -16.22 45.28
CA ALA A 810 -4.25 -17.16 44.50
C ALA A 810 -4.89 -17.47 43.14
N GLY A 811 -4.05 -17.72 42.13
CA GLY A 811 -4.44 -18.00 40.76
C GLY A 811 -4.04 -16.90 39.77
N GLU A 812 -4.51 -17.03 38.53
CA GLU A 812 -4.21 -16.11 37.45
C GLU A 812 -5.01 -14.80 37.56
N HIS A 813 -4.34 -13.67 37.34
CA HIS A 813 -4.92 -12.33 37.29
C HIS A 813 -4.32 -11.56 36.12
N VAL A 814 -5.06 -10.56 35.66
CA VAL A 814 -4.54 -9.55 34.75
C VAL A 814 -4.36 -8.26 35.53
N LEU A 815 -3.14 -7.75 35.56
CA LEU A 815 -2.82 -6.44 36.11
C LEU A 815 -2.66 -5.44 34.98
N ARG A 816 -3.20 -4.24 35.15
CA ARG A 816 -3.01 -3.11 34.25
C ARG A 816 -2.22 -2.02 34.95
N ILE A 817 -1.15 -1.58 34.32
CA ILE A 817 -0.46 -0.33 34.66
C ILE A 817 -1.07 0.76 33.79
N THR A 818 -1.51 1.87 34.38
CA THR A 818 -2.03 3.03 33.64
C THR A 818 -1.32 4.29 34.08
N ILE A 819 -0.76 5.01 33.12
CA ILE A 819 -0.05 6.26 33.35
C ILE A 819 -1.07 7.36 33.67
N LYS A 820 -0.82 8.11 34.75
CA LYS A 820 -1.70 9.19 35.23
C LYS A 820 -0.99 10.51 35.40
N GLY A 821 0.34 10.50 35.45
CA GLY A 821 1.19 11.66 35.29
C GLY A 821 2.33 11.24 34.39
N LYS A 822 2.45 11.93 33.26
CA LYS A 822 3.37 11.61 32.16
C LYS A 822 4.85 11.64 32.54
N GLN A 823 5.69 11.23 31.60
CA GLN A 823 7.14 11.31 31.59
C GLN A 823 7.81 10.55 32.74
N CYS A 824 7.32 9.35 33.07
CA CYS A 824 8.06 8.41 33.91
C CYS A 824 8.63 7.26 33.10
N ASN A 825 9.86 6.86 33.46
CA ASN A 825 10.39 5.56 33.07
C ASN A 825 10.06 4.53 34.17
N ILE A 826 9.69 3.33 33.74
CA ILE A 826 9.35 2.20 34.62
C ILE A 826 10.21 1.01 34.20
N ASP A 827 11.14 0.59 35.05
CA ASP A 827 12.00 -0.59 34.82
C ASP A 827 11.24 -1.86 35.20
N LYS A 828 10.91 -2.00 36.49
CA LYS A 828 10.26 -3.22 37.02
C LYS A 828 9.44 -2.97 38.27
N LEU A 829 8.53 -3.90 38.53
CA LEU A 829 7.71 -3.96 39.72
C LEU A 829 8.02 -5.26 40.47
N ILE A 830 8.37 -5.17 41.75
CA ILE A 830 8.71 -6.29 42.61
C ILE A 830 7.59 -6.44 43.63
N PHE A 831 6.85 -7.55 43.55
CA PHE A 831 5.76 -7.84 44.47
C PHE A 831 6.24 -8.76 45.59
N THR A 832 6.01 -8.36 46.84
CA THR A 832 6.36 -9.14 48.03
C THR A 832 5.11 -9.43 48.84
N LEU A 833 4.93 -10.68 49.27
CA LEU A 833 3.85 -11.03 50.19
C LEU A 833 4.13 -10.38 51.54
N LYS A 834 3.24 -9.48 51.97
CA LYS A 834 3.31 -8.80 53.28
C LYS A 834 2.64 -9.61 54.36
N GLN A 835 1.49 -10.20 54.03
CA GLN A 835 0.68 -10.98 54.94
C GLN A 835 -0.11 -12.01 54.14
N SER A 836 0.14 -13.29 54.38
CA SER A 836 -0.78 -14.32 53.92
C SER A 836 -2.12 -14.20 54.64
N THR A 837 -3.20 -14.39 53.89
CA THR A 837 -4.56 -14.54 54.44
C THR A 837 -5.10 -15.95 54.22
N GLY A 838 -4.25 -16.86 53.72
CA GLY A 838 -4.51 -18.29 53.73
C GLY A 838 -4.59 -18.80 55.17
N ILE A 839 -5.48 -19.74 55.42
CA ILE A 839 -5.46 -20.53 56.66
C ILE A 839 -4.21 -21.41 56.56
N HIS A 840 -3.14 -21.03 57.26
CA HIS A 840 -1.97 -21.89 57.45
C HIS A 840 -2.29 -22.97 58.47
N ASP A 841 -1.68 -24.14 58.29
CA ASP A 841 -1.78 -25.31 59.16
C ASP A 841 -1.73 -24.93 60.65
N ILE A 842 -2.80 -25.25 61.38
CA ILE A 842 -2.75 -25.27 62.84
C ILE A 842 -2.14 -26.62 63.21
N GLU A 843 -0.86 -26.64 63.61
CA GLU A 843 -0.37 -27.73 64.44
C GLU A 843 -1.13 -27.69 65.77
N ALA A 844 -2.04 -28.64 65.96
CA ALA A 844 -2.63 -28.91 67.26
C ALA A 844 -2.17 -30.30 67.70
N ASP A 845 -1.28 -30.32 68.68
CA ASP A 845 -1.13 -31.45 69.58
C ASP A 845 -2.48 -31.70 70.30
N GLY A 846 -2.98 -32.94 70.22
CA GLY A 846 -4.09 -33.42 71.03
C GLY A 846 -5.52 -33.09 70.56
N GLN A 847 -6.45 -34.00 70.84
CA GLN A 847 -7.82 -34.11 70.30
C GLN A 847 -8.84 -32.99 70.66
N SER A 848 -8.43 -31.75 70.92
CA SER A 848 -9.34 -30.65 71.30
C SER A 848 -9.24 -29.38 70.41
N ALA A 849 -8.94 -29.56 69.12
CA ALA A 849 -8.80 -28.42 68.20
C ALA A 849 -10.12 -27.64 67.98
N PRO A 850 -10.10 -26.29 68.04
CA PRO A 850 -11.26 -25.45 67.75
C PRO A 850 -11.73 -25.58 66.29
N ILE A 851 -13.05 -25.54 66.06
CA ILE A 851 -13.69 -25.72 64.74
C ILE A 851 -14.08 -24.34 64.19
N TYR A 852 -13.86 -24.10 62.90
CA TYR A 852 -14.22 -22.83 62.24
C TYR A 852 -15.24 -23.04 61.11
N ASN A 853 -16.14 -22.09 60.88
CA ASN A 853 -16.96 -22.08 59.66
C ASN A 853 -16.14 -21.63 58.44
N LEU A 854 -16.70 -21.75 57.22
CA LEU A 854 -16.03 -21.33 55.97
C LEU A 854 -15.72 -19.81 55.89
N ARG A 855 -16.18 -19.02 56.87
CA ARG A 855 -15.88 -17.59 57.01
C ARG A 855 -14.80 -17.32 58.07
N GLY A 856 -14.18 -18.37 58.63
CA GLY A 856 -13.10 -18.27 59.60
C GLY A 856 -13.54 -17.96 61.03
N GLN A 857 -14.83 -18.06 61.35
CA GLN A 857 -15.34 -17.82 62.70
C GLN A 857 -15.35 -19.12 63.51
N LYS A 858 -14.90 -19.09 64.77
CA LYS A 858 -14.94 -20.25 65.68
C LYS A 858 -16.39 -20.63 65.95
N VAL A 859 -16.72 -21.91 65.77
CA VAL A 859 -18.06 -22.47 65.98
C VAL A 859 -18.03 -23.55 67.05
N SER A 860 -19.19 -23.79 67.68
CA SER A 860 -19.33 -24.84 68.68
C SER A 860 -19.35 -26.23 68.06
N GLU A 861 -19.19 -27.25 68.89
CA GLU A 861 -19.20 -28.64 68.45
C GLU A 861 -20.58 -29.10 67.93
N GLY A 862 -21.65 -28.33 68.16
CA GLY A 862 -22.99 -28.62 67.62
C GLY A 862 -23.26 -28.07 66.22
N TYR A 863 -22.33 -27.32 65.61
CA TYR A 863 -22.55 -26.68 64.31
C TYR A 863 -22.65 -27.71 63.16
N LYS A 864 -23.71 -27.60 62.35
CA LYS A 864 -23.96 -28.44 61.16
C LYS A 864 -23.65 -27.68 59.88
N GLY A 865 -22.90 -28.30 58.98
CA GLY A 865 -22.46 -27.71 57.72
C GLY A 865 -20.97 -27.92 57.46
N PHE A 866 -20.45 -27.27 56.42
CA PHE A 866 -19.02 -27.32 56.12
C PHE A 866 -18.24 -26.52 57.15
N VAL A 867 -17.28 -27.19 57.79
CA VAL A 867 -16.37 -26.62 58.78
C VAL A 867 -14.93 -26.89 58.39
N ILE A 868 -14.01 -26.12 58.97
CA ILE A 868 -12.57 -26.37 58.88
C ILE A 868 -12.13 -26.94 60.23
N ARG A 869 -11.61 -28.17 60.20
CA ARG A 869 -11.05 -28.89 61.36
C ARG A 869 -9.69 -29.45 60.95
N ASN A 870 -8.65 -29.15 61.73
CA ASN A 870 -7.25 -29.54 61.44
C ASN A 870 -6.84 -29.22 59.99
N GLY A 871 -7.11 -27.98 59.54
CA GLY A 871 -6.76 -27.52 58.19
C GLY A 871 -7.61 -28.08 57.04
N ARG A 872 -8.54 -29.03 57.29
CA ARG A 872 -9.35 -29.66 56.24
C ARG A 872 -10.81 -29.20 56.29
N LYS A 873 -11.38 -28.98 55.10
CA LYS A 873 -12.83 -28.78 54.94
C LYS A 873 -13.53 -30.12 55.14
N VAL A 874 -14.33 -30.22 56.19
CA VAL A 874 -15.10 -31.41 56.53
C VAL A 874 -16.58 -31.04 56.54
N LEU A 875 -17.43 -31.87 55.94
CA LEU A 875 -18.88 -31.73 56.09
C LEU A 875 -19.29 -32.37 57.42
N LYS A 876 -19.70 -31.54 58.37
CA LYS A 876 -20.22 -32.00 59.65
C LYS A 876 -21.73 -32.15 59.55
N ARG A 877 -22.19 -33.40 59.58
CA ARG A 877 -23.61 -33.78 59.44
C ARG A 877 -24.35 -33.69 60.78
#